data_AF-A0A7X7G2C0-F1
#
_entry.id   AF-A0A7X7G2C0-F1
#
_cell.length_a   1.000
_cell.length_b   1.000
_cell.length_c   1.000
_cell.angle_alpha   90.00
_cell.angle_beta   90.00
_cell.angle_gamma   90.00
#
_symmetry.space_group_name_H-M   'P 1'
#
loop_
_entity.id
_entity.type
_entity.pdbx_description
1 polymer ?
#
loop_
_entity_poly.entity_id
_entity_poly.type
_entity_poly.pdbx_seq_one_letter_code
_entity_poly.pdbx_strand_id
1 'polypeptide(L)'
;MTEMHKTIGRAGAFALAAAFFIAVNLHAAGENAAPDQAQAEKQLKASEAEQLALLKNATNDAAALKARLSLMGVYEARKNYRKAIEVAAELFRSNQAADAALRAFTKARNAMAAGKEKDFSALEDILLGIEKKAQSGKAGFELDNARKARLYEQMFMLYGVKPGSGGARIAYAKKLLGVPGIDVSLKVMALTSLAGTCKTTYGVWNAGYIGRYVELKPESELSKMQDDYLAYMNDLVQLQVPNAAQAAAYRNELAEALLYKGDVKQALAHYQAVAALGLEKAGKQAYGDAAVGIANCLFAQKDKAAAIKVLEDLDALGLNTASRGGTDPAGYAKVVLQHLKGLELDYLKLPYHTGAKVYPAPQHAIYSETFAALPAVKLAPDKEIGADDARIQLLKRKFERFGIKIDNSAGFTVKIMLASTNAPGAPDKPEGYALAVAKNEAAINGHDMQGVLWGIVSLVQLVDQERKAVRLCEISDWPDTARRGYLEGFWKDSLEFALFNKMNSVSSQHGPFGDNRWTPLNTFLTQESARQFKAFGLDRYYGVAPYAMYPQPPLSRPSTLDLHVREFSKVAEAGGHIYFPFDDGRYPMNEMDKAEFKIGANIDAKYVTKLFLAIREKHPDFKLVFCPPFYWGPDAPASYPEDRENYLRSLGEHLHPDIEVYWTGPGVKGLIKTKRQADWFAKLIKRKPTIFQNGTGPHNLLSYIVDETDWNAWHYPGFFENDIHAFHKNSHMGGEGAQNSTLADCLWNVKAYDPAKSIRASTAMLFGKDMFDILKPGRDAMTYFDKYPYGSLTPEIVTENVANLEAKAKIAADCWEKARKYNEFALKNYGGAYGGGVVYAAAVAKGAKNPPDFLSRYKKDIADTEKVARDQVGIGKGDIFKSPVDMPGGILSVYAHRMCPVVRFVSILYASQTPANKVTFKFECDPFPPAGAYEMHISAMDDERPEQVKIRIAVNDKVIFEGLNPFPAKNYSVEKFTIPFEALLRYNTVTIANIEPGVNKAGPPWFMVNYAVLKKAPIK
;
A
#
# COMPACT_ATOMS: atom_id res chain seq x y z
N MET A 1 -30.11 -37.73 -4.21
CA MET A 1 -31.01 -36.57 -4.04
C MET A 1 -30.54 -35.81 -2.82
N THR A 2 -29.45 -35.04 -2.82
CA THR A 2 -28.91 -34.09 -3.81
C THR A 2 -29.92 -33.06 -4.29
N GLU A 3 -29.48 -31.80 -4.18
CA GLU A 3 -30.13 -30.52 -4.45
C GLU A 3 -30.97 -29.89 -3.33
N MET A 4 -30.87 -28.56 -3.24
CA MET A 4 -31.52 -27.64 -2.29
C MET A 4 -31.00 -27.52 -0.85
N HIS A 5 -29.70 -27.27 -0.67
CA HIS A 5 -29.20 -26.65 0.58
C HIS A 5 -28.35 -25.39 0.40
N LYS A 6 -28.41 -24.71 -0.74
CA LYS A 6 -27.75 -23.41 -0.91
C LYS A 6 -28.69 -22.42 -1.60
N THR A 7 -29.40 -21.64 -0.79
CA THR A 7 -29.64 -20.18 -0.93
C THR A 7 -30.70 -19.79 0.13
N ILE A 8 -30.27 -19.64 1.38
CA ILE A 8 -31.11 -19.01 2.40
C ILE A 8 -30.39 -17.72 2.81
N GLY A 9 -30.69 -16.65 2.09
CA GLY A 9 -30.40 -15.30 2.54
C GLY A 9 -31.22 -15.01 3.78
N ARG A 10 -30.57 -14.48 4.83
CA ARG A 10 -31.17 -14.06 6.12
C ARG A 10 -32.38 -13.11 5.98
N ALA A 11 -32.69 -12.59 4.78
CA ALA A 11 -33.89 -11.81 4.49
C ALA A 11 -35.20 -12.64 4.42
N GLY A 12 -35.11 -13.95 4.15
CA GLY A 12 -36.28 -14.83 4.06
C GLY A 12 -36.83 -15.27 5.43
N ALA A 13 -35.95 -15.51 6.41
CA ALA A 13 -36.34 -16.02 7.73
C ALA A 13 -37.18 -15.01 8.56
N PHE A 14 -37.01 -13.70 8.32
CA PHE A 14 -37.78 -12.66 9.03
C PHE A 14 -39.14 -12.38 8.38
N ALA A 15 -39.25 -12.54 7.05
CA ALA A 15 -40.55 -12.56 6.37
C ALA A 15 -41.36 -13.79 6.77
N LEU A 16 -40.68 -14.93 7.01
CA LEU A 16 -41.28 -16.17 7.52
C LEU A 16 -41.78 -16.03 8.97
N ALA A 17 -41.12 -15.24 9.83
CA ALA A 17 -41.56 -15.02 11.21
C ALA A 17 -42.81 -14.12 11.32
N ALA A 18 -42.94 -13.12 10.45
CA ALA A 18 -44.16 -12.31 10.33
C ALA A 18 -45.31 -13.11 9.70
N ALA A 19 -45.01 -14.00 8.75
CA ALA A 19 -45.95 -14.98 8.24
C ALA A 19 -46.31 -16.05 9.30
N PHE A 20 -45.41 -16.43 10.20
CA PHE A 20 -45.66 -17.39 11.29
C PHE A 20 -46.62 -16.83 12.35
N PHE A 21 -46.56 -15.53 12.67
CA PHE A 21 -47.52 -14.88 13.57
C PHE A 21 -48.93 -14.80 12.98
N ILE A 22 -49.04 -14.80 11.65
CA ILE A 22 -50.30 -14.93 10.92
C ILE A 22 -50.70 -16.41 10.77
N ALA A 23 -49.72 -17.33 10.64
CA ALA A 23 -49.94 -18.77 10.53
C ALA A 23 -50.35 -19.45 11.85
N VAL A 24 -49.96 -18.92 13.02
CA VAL A 24 -50.45 -19.42 14.32
C VAL A 24 -51.96 -19.20 14.49
N ASN A 25 -52.54 -18.19 13.83
CA ASN A 25 -54.00 -18.03 13.75
C ASN A 25 -54.64 -18.89 12.64
N LEU A 26 -53.85 -19.54 11.79
CA LEU A 26 -54.30 -20.41 10.71
C LEU A 26 -53.94 -21.89 10.91
N HIS A 27 -53.36 -22.26 12.05
CA HIS A 27 -53.10 -23.65 12.44
C HIS A 27 -54.39 -24.48 12.71
N ALA A 28 -55.56 -23.93 12.36
CA ALA A 28 -56.83 -24.64 12.32
C ALA A 28 -57.14 -25.28 10.95
N ALA A 29 -56.31 -25.08 9.92
CA ALA A 29 -56.51 -25.67 8.59
C ALA A 29 -55.19 -26.26 8.08
N GLY A 30 -54.96 -27.53 8.37
CA GLY A 30 -53.71 -28.22 8.04
C GLY A 30 -53.53 -28.42 6.54
N GLU A 31 -52.62 -27.68 5.92
CA GLU A 31 -51.98 -28.05 4.65
C GLU A 31 -50.51 -27.55 4.63
N ASN A 32 -49.59 -28.47 4.32
CA ASN A 32 -48.17 -28.20 4.14
C ASN A 32 -47.90 -27.83 2.67
N ALA A 33 -47.98 -26.54 2.33
CA ALA A 33 -47.46 -26.03 1.07
C ALA A 33 -46.79 -24.67 1.28
N ALA A 34 -45.59 -24.49 0.73
CA ALA A 34 -44.97 -23.16 0.65
C ALA A 34 -45.85 -22.30 -0.28
N PRO A 35 -46.36 -21.13 0.17
CA PRO A 35 -47.28 -20.35 -0.63
C PRO A 35 -46.61 -19.84 -1.92
N ASP A 36 -47.32 -20.01 -3.04
CA ASP A 36 -46.97 -19.41 -4.33
C ASP A 36 -46.85 -17.88 -4.17
N GLN A 37 -45.73 -17.33 -4.63
CA GLN A 37 -45.43 -15.91 -4.58
C GLN A 37 -46.54 -15.08 -5.25
N ALA A 38 -47.17 -15.60 -6.32
CA ALA A 38 -48.28 -14.92 -7.00
C ALA A 38 -49.57 -14.87 -6.14
N GLN A 39 -49.82 -15.90 -5.34
CA GLN A 39 -50.99 -15.99 -4.45
C GLN A 39 -50.82 -15.10 -3.21
N ALA A 40 -49.60 -15.05 -2.65
CA ALA A 40 -49.25 -14.12 -1.59
C ALA A 40 -49.32 -12.65 -2.06
N GLU A 41 -48.86 -12.34 -3.28
CA GLU A 41 -48.98 -11.00 -3.87
C GLU A 41 -50.42 -10.57 -4.12
N LYS A 42 -51.29 -11.51 -4.53
CA LYS A 42 -52.73 -11.25 -4.75
C LYS A 42 -53.47 -10.96 -3.44
N GLN A 43 -53.18 -11.72 -2.38
CA GLN A 43 -53.73 -11.46 -1.04
C GLN A 43 -53.22 -10.12 -0.47
N LEU A 44 -51.95 -9.78 -0.68
CA LEU A 44 -51.38 -8.50 -0.22
C LEU A 44 -52.01 -7.29 -0.94
N LYS A 45 -52.34 -7.41 -2.23
CA LYS A 45 -53.05 -6.37 -3.00
C LYS A 45 -54.50 -6.21 -2.53
N ALA A 46 -55.19 -7.30 -2.19
CA ALA A 46 -56.53 -7.26 -1.62
C ALA A 46 -56.55 -6.57 -0.24
N SER A 47 -55.63 -6.95 0.65
CA SER A 47 -55.47 -6.33 1.97
C SER A 47 -55.13 -4.83 1.90
N GLU A 48 -54.31 -4.41 0.93
CA GLU A 48 -53.99 -2.99 0.72
C GLU A 48 -55.23 -2.19 0.31
N ALA A 49 -56.06 -2.74 -0.60
CA ALA A 49 -57.29 -2.10 -1.05
C ALA A 49 -58.34 -1.96 0.08
N GLU A 50 -58.49 -3.00 0.91
CA GLU A 50 -59.37 -2.99 2.10
C GLU A 50 -58.92 -1.97 3.15
N GLN A 51 -57.61 -1.90 3.41
CA GLN A 51 -57.03 -0.94 4.37
C GLN A 51 -57.10 0.50 3.86
N LEU A 52 -56.92 0.71 2.55
CA LEU A 52 -57.07 2.02 1.92
C LEU A 52 -58.54 2.49 1.95
N ALA A 53 -59.50 1.56 1.88
CA ALA A 53 -60.93 1.87 2.03
C ALA A 53 -61.30 2.27 3.48
N LEU A 54 -60.78 1.56 4.49
CA LEU A 54 -60.93 1.91 5.92
C LEU A 54 -60.35 3.30 6.25
N LEU A 55 -59.23 3.67 5.62
CA LEU A 55 -58.56 4.97 5.79
C LEU A 55 -59.37 6.18 5.29
N LYS A 56 -60.27 5.99 4.32
CA LYS A 56 -61.05 7.08 3.72
C LYS A 56 -62.22 7.56 4.60
N ASN A 57 -62.61 6.79 5.61
CA ASN A 57 -63.85 7.04 6.38
C ASN A 57 -63.64 7.23 7.89
N ALA A 58 -62.41 7.16 8.43
CA ALA A 58 -62.21 7.08 9.87
C ALA A 58 -61.75 8.41 10.52
N THR A 59 -62.48 8.85 11.54
CA THR A 59 -61.95 9.67 12.64
C THR A 59 -60.94 8.83 13.46
N ASN A 60 -60.09 9.46 14.27
CA ASN A 60 -58.93 8.85 14.97
C ASN A 60 -59.28 7.72 15.98
N ASP A 61 -59.91 6.63 15.55
CA ASP A 61 -60.26 5.46 16.35
C ASP A 61 -59.22 4.32 16.28
N ALA A 62 -59.41 3.28 17.08
CA ALA A 62 -58.49 2.14 17.19
C ALA A 62 -58.42 1.29 15.91
N ALA A 63 -59.48 1.25 15.09
CA ALA A 63 -59.53 0.50 13.84
C ALA A 63 -58.70 1.20 12.75
N ALA A 64 -58.78 2.53 12.67
CA ALA A 64 -57.96 3.35 11.78
C ALA A 64 -56.46 3.22 12.06
N LEU A 65 -56.08 3.19 13.34
CA LEU A 65 -54.69 2.99 13.75
C LEU A 65 -54.17 1.61 13.33
N LYS A 66 -54.96 0.55 13.55
CA LYS A 66 -54.60 -0.81 13.13
C LYS A 66 -54.44 -0.91 11.61
N ALA A 67 -55.31 -0.26 10.84
CA ALA A 67 -55.22 -0.20 9.39
C ALA A 67 -53.97 0.55 8.90
N ARG A 68 -53.64 1.71 9.49
CA ARG A 68 -52.42 2.48 9.19
C ARG A 68 -51.15 1.67 9.46
N LEU A 69 -51.06 1.00 10.61
CA LEU A 69 -49.91 0.17 10.96
C LEU A 69 -49.73 -1.02 10.02
N SER A 70 -50.83 -1.66 9.62
CA SER A 70 -50.79 -2.77 8.67
C SER A 70 -50.38 -2.31 7.27
N LEU A 71 -50.92 -1.18 6.80
CA LEU A 71 -50.61 -0.63 5.49
C LEU A 71 -49.13 -0.21 5.37
N MET A 72 -48.60 0.41 6.43
CA MET A 72 -47.18 0.73 6.53
C MET A 72 -46.32 -0.54 6.41
N GLY A 73 -46.69 -1.63 7.10
CA GLY A 73 -46.01 -2.92 7.01
C GLY A 73 -46.06 -3.54 5.60
N VAL A 74 -47.18 -3.40 4.89
CA VAL A 74 -47.32 -3.83 3.49
C VAL A 74 -46.35 -3.08 2.57
N TYR A 75 -46.27 -1.76 2.71
CA TYR A 75 -45.33 -0.96 1.92
C TYR A 75 -43.87 -1.26 2.25
N GLU A 76 -43.54 -1.48 3.52
CA GLU A 76 -42.19 -1.91 3.93
C GLU A 76 -41.82 -3.27 3.34
N ALA A 77 -42.73 -4.25 3.36
CA ALA A 77 -42.51 -5.58 2.79
C ALA A 77 -42.25 -5.52 1.27
N ARG A 78 -42.93 -4.62 0.58
CA ARG A 78 -42.72 -4.34 -0.85
C ARG A 78 -41.54 -3.42 -1.15
N LYS A 79 -40.80 -2.97 -0.13
CA LYS A 79 -39.71 -1.98 -0.26
C LYS A 79 -40.18 -0.67 -0.90
N ASN A 80 -41.47 -0.35 -0.82
CA ASN A 80 -42.02 0.93 -1.25
C ASN A 80 -41.88 1.93 -0.09
N TYR A 81 -40.63 2.34 0.16
CA TYR A 81 -40.30 3.16 1.32
C TYR A 81 -40.99 4.52 1.30
N ARG A 82 -41.19 5.13 0.13
CA ARG A 82 -41.91 6.40 0.00
C ARG A 82 -43.32 6.34 0.61
N LYS A 83 -44.13 5.35 0.19
CA LYS A 83 -45.49 5.19 0.73
C LYS A 83 -45.49 4.76 2.19
N ALA A 84 -44.51 3.95 2.63
CA ALA A 84 -44.35 3.62 4.04
C ALA A 84 -44.05 4.86 4.89
N ILE A 85 -43.20 5.78 4.40
CA ILE A 85 -42.87 7.04 5.06
C ILE A 85 -44.08 7.97 5.11
N GLU A 86 -44.90 8.04 4.05
CA GLU A 86 -46.13 8.84 4.05
C GLU A 86 -47.11 8.40 5.15
N VAL A 87 -47.29 7.08 5.32
CA VAL A 87 -48.12 6.52 6.40
C VAL A 87 -47.48 6.74 7.78
N ALA A 88 -46.17 6.54 7.88
CA ALA A 88 -45.40 6.80 9.10
C ALA A 88 -45.45 8.28 9.52
N ALA A 89 -45.41 9.21 8.56
CA ALA A 89 -45.54 10.64 8.80
C ALA A 89 -46.86 10.95 9.48
N GLU A 90 -47.94 10.35 9.02
CA GLU A 90 -49.26 10.58 9.58
C GLU A 90 -49.39 10.01 11.00
N LEU A 91 -48.89 8.79 11.21
CA LEU A 91 -48.79 8.17 12.54
C LEU A 91 -47.97 9.02 13.52
N PHE A 92 -46.81 9.53 13.09
CA PHE A 92 -45.97 10.40 13.90
C PHE A 92 -46.66 11.75 14.19
N ARG A 93 -47.29 12.37 13.17
CA ARG A 93 -48.03 13.63 13.30
C ARG A 93 -49.20 13.52 14.25
N SER A 94 -50.01 12.46 14.16
CA SER A 94 -51.18 12.25 15.01
C SER A 94 -50.83 11.72 16.40
N ASN A 95 -49.53 11.61 16.72
CA ASN A 95 -49.00 10.99 17.92
C ASN A 95 -49.47 9.53 18.15
N GLN A 96 -49.85 8.83 17.09
CA GLN A 96 -50.30 7.44 17.17
C GLN A 96 -49.18 6.52 16.72
N ALA A 97 -48.77 5.59 17.59
CA ALA A 97 -47.71 4.63 17.27
C ALA A 97 -46.42 5.28 16.72
N ALA A 98 -45.98 6.39 17.32
CA ALA A 98 -44.80 7.16 16.90
C ALA A 98 -43.52 6.31 16.80
N ASP A 99 -43.38 5.29 17.66
CA ASP A 99 -42.27 4.33 17.59
C ASP A 99 -42.28 3.48 16.31
N ALA A 100 -43.47 3.12 15.83
CA ALA A 100 -43.62 2.39 14.57
C ALA A 100 -43.25 3.27 13.37
N ALA A 101 -43.68 4.53 13.40
CA ALA A 101 -43.28 5.52 12.40
C ALA A 101 -41.76 5.75 12.38
N LEU A 102 -41.13 5.84 13.55
CA LEU A 102 -39.68 6.02 13.67
C LEU A 102 -38.89 4.83 13.09
N ARG A 103 -39.40 3.60 13.29
CA ARG A 103 -38.82 2.40 12.67
C ARG A 103 -38.90 2.47 11.15
N ALA A 104 -40.02 2.93 10.60
CA ALA A 104 -40.19 3.08 9.15
C ALA A 104 -39.23 4.15 8.58
N PHE A 105 -39.08 5.30 9.24
CA PHE A 105 -38.09 6.32 8.87
C PHE A 105 -36.67 5.75 8.88
N THR A 106 -36.31 4.98 9.92
CA THR A 106 -35.01 4.33 10.03
C THR A 106 -34.76 3.34 8.88
N LYS A 107 -35.75 2.51 8.54
CA LYS A 107 -35.65 1.57 7.41
C LYS A 107 -35.48 2.29 6.08
N ALA A 108 -36.24 3.36 5.85
CA ALA A 108 -36.13 4.16 4.63
C ALA A 108 -34.75 4.81 4.51
N ARG A 109 -34.26 5.45 5.58
CA ARG A 109 -32.90 6.01 5.63
C ARG A 109 -31.84 4.95 5.35
N ASN A 110 -31.95 3.77 5.95
CA ASN A 110 -30.99 2.68 5.72
C ASN A 110 -31.07 2.15 4.27
N ALA A 111 -32.24 2.17 3.64
CA ALA A 111 -32.38 1.86 2.21
C ALA A 111 -31.71 2.93 1.33
N MET A 112 -31.81 4.21 1.69
CA MET A 112 -31.12 5.31 1.02
C MET A 112 -29.60 5.19 1.16
N ALA A 113 -29.10 4.90 2.36
CA ALA A 113 -27.68 4.64 2.62
C ALA A 113 -27.14 3.46 1.80
N ALA A 114 -27.98 2.46 1.54
CA ALA A 114 -27.64 1.31 0.70
C ALA A 114 -27.84 1.56 -0.80
N GLY A 115 -28.18 2.78 -1.22
CA GLY A 115 -28.44 3.14 -2.63
C GLY A 115 -29.69 2.50 -3.23
N LYS A 116 -30.56 1.90 -2.40
CA LYS A 116 -31.81 1.24 -2.81
C LYS A 116 -32.96 2.22 -3.00
N GLU A 117 -32.81 3.41 -2.44
CA GLU A 117 -33.69 4.57 -2.61
C GLU A 117 -32.79 5.79 -2.85
N LYS A 118 -33.18 6.67 -3.75
CA LYS A 118 -32.39 7.87 -4.12
C LYS A 118 -33.13 9.18 -3.83
N ASP A 119 -34.42 9.11 -3.51
CA ASP A 119 -35.24 10.27 -3.18
C ASP A 119 -35.10 10.63 -1.69
N PHE A 120 -34.01 11.31 -1.35
CA PHE A 120 -33.77 11.84 0.00
C PHE A 120 -34.78 12.95 0.39
N SER A 121 -35.30 13.67 -0.61
CA SER A 121 -36.19 14.82 -0.42
C SER A 121 -37.52 14.41 0.21
N ALA A 122 -38.09 13.26 -0.20
CA ALA A 122 -39.35 12.78 0.35
C ALA A 122 -39.31 12.55 1.88
N LEU A 123 -38.24 11.95 2.38
CA LEU A 123 -38.07 11.74 3.83
C LEU A 123 -37.75 13.05 4.55
N GLU A 124 -36.90 13.88 3.97
CA GLU A 124 -36.53 15.18 4.53
C GLU A 124 -37.73 16.11 4.68
N ASP A 125 -38.52 16.29 3.62
CA ASP A 125 -39.71 17.15 3.61
C ASP A 125 -40.71 16.73 4.68
N ILE A 126 -40.86 15.42 4.86
CA ILE A 126 -41.75 14.83 5.86
C ILE A 126 -41.26 15.14 7.28
N LEU A 127 -39.97 14.92 7.55
CA LEU A 127 -39.39 15.18 8.87
C LEU A 127 -39.35 16.68 9.21
N LEU A 128 -38.99 17.54 8.24
CA LEU A 128 -39.07 19.01 8.38
C LEU A 128 -40.51 19.47 8.59
N GLY A 129 -41.47 18.86 7.88
CA GLY A 129 -42.89 19.16 8.04
C GLY A 129 -43.42 18.79 9.43
N ILE A 130 -42.92 17.69 10.02
CA ILE A 130 -43.21 17.32 11.42
C ILE A 130 -42.63 18.37 12.37
N GLU A 131 -41.36 18.75 12.20
CA GLU A 131 -40.70 19.76 13.05
C GLU A 131 -41.45 21.11 13.00
N LYS A 132 -41.76 21.61 11.79
CA LYS A 132 -42.44 22.89 11.60
C LYS A 132 -43.82 22.92 12.26
N LYS A 133 -44.58 21.84 12.18
CA LYS A 133 -45.90 21.72 12.85
C LYS A 133 -45.78 21.66 14.36
N ALA A 134 -44.78 20.95 14.89
CA ALA A 134 -44.51 20.94 16.32
C ALA A 134 -44.13 22.33 16.85
N GLN A 135 -43.42 23.13 16.05
CA GLN A 135 -43.05 24.51 16.38
C GLN A 135 -44.22 25.50 16.30
N SER A 136 -45.30 25.19 15.58
CA SER A 136 -46.42 26.11 15.39
C SER A 136 -47.35 26.26 16.61
N GLY A 137 -47.07 25.56 17.71
CA GLY A 137 -47.84 25.64 18.96
C GLY A 137 -49.30 25.18 18.86
N LYS A 138 -49.64 24.39 17.82
CA LYS A 138 -51.01 23.90 17.63
C LYS A 138 -51.33 22.82 18.66
N ALA A 139 -52.39 23.00 19.44
CA ALA A 139 -52.84 22.03 20.44
C ALA A 139 -52.93 20.61 19.86
N GLY A 140 -52.31 19.64 20.53
CA GLY A 140 -52.24 18.23 20.11
C GLY A 140 -51.04 17.82 19.24
N PHE A 141 -50.14 18.76 18.88
CA PHE A 141 -48.94 18.49 18.08
C PHE A 141 -47.61 18.70 18.85
N GLU A 142 -47.69 18.80 20.18
CA GLU A 142 -46.53 19.00 21.04
C GLU A 142 -45.66 17.73 21.11
N LEU A 143 -44.37 17.88 20.80
CA LEU A 143 -43.39 16.82 21.00
C LEU A 143 -42.76 16.98 22.38
N ASP A 144 -42.85 15.93 23.20
CA ASP A 144 -42.03 15.82 24.40
C ASP A 144 -40.53 15.74 24.05
N ASN A 145 -39.66 15.85 25.06
CA ASN A 145 -38.22 15.83 24.85
C ASN A 145 -37.74 14.52 24.21
N ALA A 146 -38.32 13.37 24.55
CA ALA A 146 -37.95 12.07 23.99
C ALA A 146 -38.26 11.98 22.49
N ARG A 147 -39.42 12.49 22.07
CA ARG A 147 -39.84 12.54 20.66
C ARG A 147 -39.07 13.60 19.88
N LYS A 148 -38.74 14.75 20.48
CA LYS A 148 -37.82 15.74 19.89
C LYS A 148 -36.44 15.13 19.62
N ALA A 149 -35.86 14.43 20.61
CA ALA A 149 -34.57 13.77 20.45
C ALA A 149 -34.59 12.75 19.29
N ARG A 150 -35.62 11.91 19.22
CA ARG A 150 -35.78 10.92 18.14
C ARG A 150 -35.98 11.55 16.76
N LEU A 151 -36.76 12.63 16.67
CA LEU A 151 -36.93 13.38 15.42
C LEU A 151 -35.59 13.98 14.96
N TYR A 152 -34.87 14.64 15.87
CA TYR A 152 -33.58 15.25 15.56
C TYR A 152 -32.50 14.21 15.24
N GLU A 153 -32.55 13.03 15.86
CA GLU A 153 -31.67 11.89 15.53
C GLU A 153 -31.91 11.44 14.09
N GLN A 154 -33.17 11.28 13.67
CA GLN A 154 -33.47 10.90 12.28
C GLN A 154 -32.97 11.95 11.30
N MET A 155 -33.12 13.24 11.61
CA MET A 155 -32.59 14.33 10.78
C MET A 155 -31.06 14.34 10.75
N PHE A 156 -30.40 14.22 11.90
CA PHE A 156 -28.95 14.12 12.01
C PHE A 156 -28.39 12.95 11.19
N MET A 157 -29.02 11.77 11.29
CA MET A 157 -28.59 10.59 10.57
C MET A 157 -28.92 10.65 9.08
N LEU A 158 -30.05 11.24 8.69
CA LEU A 158 -30.41 11.49 7.29
C LEU A 158 -29.35 12.38 6.63
N TYR A 159 -28.98 13.48 7.28
CA TYR A 159 -27.93 14.36 6.78
C TYR A 159 -26.51 13.77 6.86
N GLY A 160 -26.35 12.66 7.58
CA GLY A 160 -25.14 11.84 7.51
C GLY A 160 -25.00 11.07 6.20
N VAL A 161 -26.11 10.78 5.51
CA VAL A 161 -26.13 9.98 4.27
C VAL A 161 -26.58 10.75 3.04
N LYS A 162 -27.25 11.90 3.22
CA LYS A 162 -27.65 12.80 2.13
C LYS A 162 -26.44 13.63 1.66
N PRO A 163 -26.06 13.56 0.37
CA PRO A 163 -24.94 14.35 -0.16
C PRO A 163 -25.12 15.86 0.03
N GLY A 164 -24.03 16.58 0.29
CA GLY A 164 -24.02 18.05 0.39
C GLY A 164 -24.71 18.66 1.62
N SER A 165 -25.12 17.85 2.60
CA SER A 165 -25.96 18.29 3.73
C SER A 165 -25.24 18.43 5.08
N GLY A 166 -23.89 18.54 5.06
CA GLY A 166 -23.06 18.63 6.27
C GLY A 166 -23.46 19.77 7.22
N GLY A 167 -23.76 20.97 6.68
CA GLY A 167 -24.21 22.09 7.52
C GLY A 167 -25.52 21.81 8.26
N ALA A 168 -26.47 21.13 7.60
CA ALA A 168 -27.73 20.72 8.23
C ALA A 168 -27.51 19.66 9.29
N ARG A 169 -26.62 18.67 9.04
CA ARG A 169 -26.21 17.69 10.05
C ARG A 169 -25.70 18.35 11.32
N ILE A 170 -24.84 19.36 11.19
CA ILE A 170 -24.27 20.10 12.31
C ILE A 170 -25.32 20.93 13.06
N ALA A 171 -26.26 21.54 12.35
CA ALA A 171 -27.39 22.23 12.99
C ALA A 171 -28.22 21.27 13.86
N TYR A 172 -28.49 20.05 13.37
CA TYR A 172 -29.23 19.05 14.15
C TYR A 172 -28.43 18.43 15.28
N ALA A 173 -27.10 18.34 15.18
CA ALA A 173 -26.25 17.97 16.31
C ALA A 173 -26.40 18.98 17.47
N LYS A 174 -26.41 20.29 17.17
CA LYS A 174 -26.67 21.34 18.19
C LYS A 174 -28.08 21.24 18.77
N LYS A 175 -29.10 21.00 17.93
CA LYS A 175 -30.48 20.80 18.38
C LYS A 175 -30.60 19.59 19.32
N LEU A 176 -29.92 18.47 19.02
CA LEU A 176 -29.88 17.29 19.88
C LEU A 176 -29.34 17.62 21.27
N LEU A 177 -28.21 18.33 21.35
CA LEU A 177 -27.63 18.74 22.63
C LEU A 177 -28.53 19.68 23.44
N GLY A 178 -29.38 20.46 22.75
CA GLY A 178 -30.37 21.33 23.38
C GLY A 178 -31.60 20.61 23.95
N VAL A 179 -31.77 19.30 23.72
CA VAL A 179 -32.92 18.54 24.26
C VAL A 179 -32.63 18.10 25.71
N PRO A 180 -33.42 18.54 26.70
CA PRO A 180 -33.23 18.13 28.10
C PRO A 180 -33.44 16.62 28.27
N GLY A 181 -32.55 15.97 29.03
CA GLY A 181 -32.64 14.54 29.33
C GLY A 181 -32.34 13.60 28.15
N ILE A 182 -31.72 14.11 27.08
CA ILE A 182 -31.34 13.28 25.92
C ILE A 182 -30.34 12.18 26.30
N ASP A 183 -30.51 11.02 25.66
CA ASP A 183 -29.69 9.82 25.85
C ASP A 183 -28.19 10.08 25.62
N VAL A 184 -27.34 9.42 26.43
CA VAL A 184 -25.89 9.61 26.39
C VAL A 184 -25.31 9.22 25.02
N SER A 185 -25.81 8.17 24.37
CA SER A 185 -25.32 7.78 23.04
C SER A 185 -25.59 8.84 21.98
N LEU A 186 -26.75 9.51 22.06
CA LEU A 186 -27.09 10.63 21.17
C LEU A 186 -26.20 11.85 21.44
N LYS A 187 -25.90 12.15 22.71
CA LYS A 187 -24.94 13.21 23.07
C LYS A 187 -23.56 12.92 22.51
N VAL A 188 -23.05 11.70 22.69
CA VAL A 188 -21.76 11.26 22.17
C VAL A 188 -21.70 11.44 20.65
N MET A 189 -22.74 11.00 19.92
CA MET A 189 -22.81 11.17 18.46
C MET A 189 -22.81 12.64 18.05
N ALA A 190 -23.61 13.49 18.70
CA ALA A 190 -23.69 14.90 18.40
C ALA A 190 -22.36 15.63 18.67
N LEU A 191 -21.77 15.43 19.85
CA LEU A 191 -20.50 16.05 20.23
C LEU A 191 -19.34 15.57 19.35
N THR A 192 -19.25 14.27 19.05
CA THR A 192 -18.21 13.74 18.15
C THR A 192 -18.31 14.40 16.76
N SER A 193 -19.53 14.58 16.25
CA SER A 193 -19.74 15.24 14.96
C SER A 193 -19.37 16.73 15.00
N LEU A 194 -19.65 17.43 16.10
CA LEU A 194 -19.29 18.83 16.28
C LEU A 194 -17.77 19.00 16.42
N ALA A 195 -17.15 18.20 17.28
CA ALA A 195 -15.71 18.16 17.48
C ALA A 195 -14.97 17.91 16.17
N GLY A 196 -15.47 17.01 15.31
CA GLY A 196 -14.88 16.76 13.99
C GLY A 196 -14.80 17.99 13.08
N THR A 197 -15.73 18.96 13.21
CA THR A 197 -15.74 20.19 12.38
C THR A 197 -14.78 21.27 12.84
N CYS A 198 -14.26 21.14 14.05
CA CYS A 198 -13.34 22.12 14.64
C CYS A 198 -12.05 21.49 15.16
N LYS A 199 -11.80 20.19 14.88
CA LYS A 199 -10.63 19.46 15.38
C LYS A 199 -9.32 20.18 15.07
N THR A 200 -8.59 20.51 16.13
CA THR A 200 -7.28 21.18 16.10
C THR A 200 -6.26 20.39 16.93
N THR A 201 -5.43 19.62 16.24
CA THR A 201 -4.39 18.74 16.81
C THR A 201 -3.14 18.80 15.92
N TYR A 202 -2.08 18.06 16.24
CA TYR A 202 -0.84 18.00 15.43
C TYR A 202 -1.02 17.47 14.00
N GLY A 203 -2.12 16.78 13.69
CA GLY A 203 -2.33 16.18 12.36
C GLY A 203 -2.67 17.21 11.29
N VAL A 204 -2.30 16.92 10.03
CA VAL A 204 -2.58 17.81 8.88
C VAL A 204 -3.91 17.51 8.17
N TRP A 205 -4.64 16.50 8.64
CA TRP A 205 -5.92 16.05 8.08
C TRP A 205 -7.15 16.57 8.83
N ASN A 206 -6.96 17.51 9.75
CA ASN A 206 -8.02 18.01 10.62
C ASN A 206 -8.57 19.36 10.16
N ALA A 207 -9.76 19.70 10.66
CA ALA A 207 -10.46 20.93 10.29
C ALA A 207 -9.66 22.19 10.61
N GLY A 208 -8.88 22.21 11.69
CA GLY A 208 -8.01 23.35 12.02
C GLY A 208 -6.90 23.57 11.01
N TYR A 209 -6.23 22.51 10.55
CA TYR A 209 -5.19 22.59 9.52
C TYR A 209 -5.79 23.01 8.18
N ILE A 210 -6.86 22.33 7.74
CA ILE A 210 -7.57 22.64 6.49
C ILE A 210 -8.08 24.10 6.52
N GLY A 211 -8.72 24.49 7.62
CA GLY A 211 -9.20 25.84 7.85
C GLY A 211 -8.10 26.89 7.70
N ARG A 212 -6.93 26.65 8.30
CA ARG A 212 -5.81 27.62 8.27
C ARG A 212 -5.10 27.66 6.92
N TYR A 213 -4.78 26.49 6.35
CA TYR A 213 -3.83 26.39 5.25
C TYR A 213 -4.45 26.08 3.90
N VAL A 214 -5.71 25.66 3.84
CA VAL A 214 -6.41 25.38 2.57
C VAL A 214 -7.55 26.36 2.35
N GLU A 215 -8.38 26.58 3.37
CA GLU A 215 -9.53 27.50 3.30
C GLU A 215 -9.17 28.94 3.68
N LEU A 216 -8.00 29.16 4.29
CA LEU A 216 -7.47 30.48 4.70
C LEU A 216 -8.43 31.27 5.62
N LYS A 217 -9.06 30.59 6.57
CA LYS A 217 -9.95 31.20 7.56
C LYS A 217 -9.24 32.28 8.39
N PRO A 218 -9.94 33.35 8.82
CA PRO A 218 -9.39 34.34 9.73
C PRO A 218 -8.92 33.73 11.06
N GLU A 219 -7.90 34.31 11.68
CA GLU A 219 -7.34 33.79 12.94
C GLU A 219 -8.35 33.80 14.10
N SER A 220 -9.31 34.73 14.09
CA SER A 220 -10.42 34.75 15.07
C SER A 220 -11.33 33.52 14.96
N GLU A 221 -11.58 33.04 13.74
CA GLU A 221 -12.36 31.82 13.51
C GLU A 221 -11.55 30.58 13.89
N LEU A 222 -10.26 30.54 13.56
CA LEU A 222 -9.36 29.44 13.92
C LEU A 222 -9.18 29.29 15.44
N SER A 223 -9.05 30.42 16.15
CA SER A 223 -9.03 30.45 17.61
C SER A 223 -10.34 29.91 18.19
N LYS A 224 -11.48 30.38 17.65
CA LYS A 224 -12.79 29.86 18.04
C LYS A 224 -12.94 28.36 17.79
N MET A 225 -12.45 27.85 16.67
CA MET A 225 -12.47 26.42 16.37
C MET A 225 -11.69 25.63 17.42
N GLN A 226 -10.51 26.10 17.82
CA GLN A 226 -9.71 25.43 18.85
C GLN A 226 -10.43 25.40 20.21
N ASP A 227 -11.02 26.52 20.61
CA ASP A 227 -11.76 26.61 21.88
C ASP A 227 -13.05 25.77 21.85
N ASP A 228 -13.81 25.80 20.74
CA ASP A 228 -15.00 24.97 20.55
C ASP A 228 -14.62 23.47 20.58
N TYR A 229 -13.50 23.07 19.97
CA TYR A 229 -13.02 21.68 20.01
C TYR A 229 -12.71 21.22 21.43
N LEU A 230 -11.95 22.02 22.19
CA LEU A 230 -11.64 21.73 23.58
C LEU A 230 -12.92 21.64 24.43
N ALA A 231 -13.88 22.53 24.21
CA ALA A 231 -15.17 22.48 24.91
C ALA A 231 -15.93 21.18 24.63
N TYR A 232 -16.10 20.82 23.35
CA TYR A 232 -16.81 19.59 22.98
C TYR A 232 -16.11 18.31 23.47
N MET A 233 -14.79 18.28 23.43
CA MET A 233 -14.01 17.15 23.94
C MET A 233 -14.07 17.04 25.46
N ASN A 234 -14.07 18.17 26.18
CA ASN A 234 -14.32 18.19 27.62
C ASN A 234 -15.71 17.64 27.96
N ASP A 235 -16.75 18.08 27.24
CA ASP A 235 -18.11 17.57 27.42
C ASP A 235 -18.16 16.05 27.19
N LEU A 236 -17.53 15.55 26.12
CA LEU A 236 -17.45 14.11 25.83
C LEU A 236 -16.81 13.30 26.96
N VAL A 237 -15.70 13.80 27.51
CA VAL A 237 -14.94 13.12 28.58
C VAL A 237 -15.71 13.10 29.92
N GLN A 238 -16.65 14.01 30.12
CA GLN A 238 -17.53 14.04 31.30
C GLN A 238 -18.75 13.11 31.18
N LEU A 239 -19.08 12.63 29.98
CA LEU A 239 -20.18 11.69 29.79
C LEU A 239 -19.85 10.30 30.32
N GLN A 240 -20.85 9.63 30.89
CA GLN A 240 -20.78 8.22 31.28
C GLN A 240 -20.91 7.30 30.07
N VAL A 241 -19.90 7.30 29.20
CA VAL A 241 -19.88 6.45 28.00
C VAL A 241 -19.75 4.97 28.42
N PRO A 242 -20.68 4.08 28.06
CA PRO A 242 -20.67 2.68 28.52
C PRO A 242 -19.44 1.89 28.07
N ASN A 243 -18.88 2.24 26.91
CA ASN A 243 -17.68 1.61 26.37
C ASN A 243 -16.42 2.31 26.90
N ALA A 244 -15.71 1.64 27.82
CA ALA A 244 -14.51 2.18 28.46
C ALA A 244 -13.36 2.48 27.47
N ALA A 245 -13.18 1.65 26.43
CA ALA A 245 -12.15 1.89 25.42
C ALA A 245 -12.46 3.13 24.56
N GLN A 246 -13.74 3.35 24.26
CA GLN A 246 -14.18 4.55 23.56
C GLN A 246 -14.04 5.80 24.44
N ALA A 247 -14.41 5.72 25.72
CA ALA A 247 -14.19 6.79 26.69
C ALA A 247 -12.70 7.16 26.82
N ALA A 248 -11.83 6.14 26.84
CA ALA A 248 -10.38 6.30 26.84
C ALA A 248 -9.87 7.01 25.56
N ALA A 249 -10.38 6.63 24.39
CA ALA A 249 -10.02 7.27 23.12
C ALA A 249 -10.37 8.77 23.11
N TYR A 250 -11.57 9.15 23.57
CA TYR A 250 -11.96 10.57 23.67
C TYR A 250 -11.06 11.35 24.63
N ARG A 251 -10.65 10.73 25.74
CA ARG A 251 -9.73 11.35 26.69
C ARG A 251 -8.34 11.55 26.09
N ASN A 252 -7.84 10.62 25.28
CA ASN A 252 -6.60 10.80 24.53
C ASN A 252 -6.72 11.93 23.50
N GLU A 253 -7.84 12.05 22.78
CA GLU A 253 -8.05 13.12 21.80
C GLU A 253 -8.08 14.52 22.46
N LEU A 254 -8.68 14.63 23.65
CA LEU A 254 -8.61 15.86 24.45
C LEU A 254 -7.17 16.17 24.88
N ALA A 255 -6.46 15.16 25.40
CA ALA A 255 -5.08 15.30 25.85
C ALA A 255 -4.14 15.75 24.72
N GLU A 256 -4.30 15.21 23.50
CA GLU A 256 -3.53 15.61 22.32
C GLU A 256 -3.77 17.08 21.96
N ALA A 257 -5.01 17.56 22.00
CA ALA A 257 -5.31 18.97 21.73
C ALA A 257 -4.82 19.92 22.82
N LEU A 258 -4.85 19.52 24.09
CA LEU A 258 -4.24 20.27 25.19
C LEU A 258 -2.73 20.38 25.00
N LEU A 259 -2.06 19.27 24.66
CA LEU A 259 -0.63 19.28 24.35
C LEU A 259 -0.32 20.19 23.16
N TYR A 260 -1.11 20.11 22.09
CA TYR A 260 -0.98 20.98 20.92
C TYR A 260 -1.16 22.47 21.25
N LYS A 261 -2.07 22.82 22.19
CA LYS A 261 -2.24 24.19 22.70
C LYS A 261 -1.10 24.64 23.64
N GLY A 262 -0.23 23.71 24.07
CA GLY A 262 0.88 23.96 24.98
C GLY A 262 0.55 23.71 26.46
N ASP A 263 -0.64 23.22 26.80
CA ASP A 263 -1.01 22.85 28.18
C ASP A 263 -0.56 21.42 28.51
N VAL A 264 0.76 21.26 28.66
CA VAL A 264 1.40 19.97 28.92
C VAL A 264 0.92 19.34 30.23
N LYS A 265 0.61 20.15 31.24
CA LYS A 265 0.18 19.67 32.57
C LYS A 265 -1.17 18.99 32.49
N GLN A 266 -2.17 19.63 31.87
CA GLN A 266 -3.49 19.01 31.74
C GLN A 266 -3.46 17.82 30.78
N ALA A 267 -2.72 17.92 29.67
CA ALA A 267 -2.54 16.80 28.75
C ALA A 267 -1.99 15.55 29.46
N LEU A 268 -0.93 15.71 30.25
CA LEU A 268 -0.31 14.62 31.01
C LEU A 268 -1.31 13.96 31.97
N ALA A 269 -2.11 14.76 32.69
CA ALA A 269 -3.11 14.24 33.62
C ALA A 269 -4.18 13.39 32.92
N HIS A 270 -4.64 13.81 31.74
CA HIS A 270 -5.62 13.06 30.96
C HIS A 270 -5.05 11.75 30.42
N TYR A 271 -3.82 11.75 29.90
CA TYR A 271 -3.18 10.51 29.45
C TYR A 271 -2.91 9.54 30.62
N GLN A 272 -2.44 10.04 31.76
CA GLN A 272 -2.24 9.22 32.97
C GLN A 272 -3.55 8.60 33.47
N ALA A 273 -4.66 9.34 33.38
CA ALA A 273 -5.98 8.81 33.72
C ALA A 273 -6.40 7.65 32.78
N VAL A 274 -6.05 7.69 31.48
CA VAL A 274 -6.27 6.54 30.58
C VAL A 274 -5.36 5.37 30.94
N ALA A 275 -4.07 5.61 31.17
CA ALA A 275 -3.14 4.56 31.56
C ALA A 275 -3.56 3.87 32.87
N ALA A 276 -4.10 4.62 33.83
CA ALA A 276 -4.61 4.11 35.11
C ALA A 276 -5.84 3.21 34.99
N LEU A 277 -6.60 3.26 33.87
CA LEU A 277 -7.68 2.29 33.60
C LEU A 277 -7.14 0.86 33.39
N GLY A 278 -5.87 0.74 33.00
CA GLY A 278 -5.24 -0.51 32.61
C GLY A 278 -5.60 -0.96 31.19
N LEU A 279 -4.76 -1.85 30.64
CA LEU A 279 -4.86 -2.37 29.27
C LEU A 279 -6.20 -3.04 28.97
N GLU A 280 -6.78 -3.77 29.93
CA GLU A 280 -8.03 -4.50 29.76
C GLU A 280 -9.21 -3.56 29.46
N LYS A 281 -9.34 -2.46 30.21
CA LYS A 281 -10.45 -1.51 30.09
C LYS A 281 -10.24 -0.49 28.97
N ALA A 282 -9.02 0.04 28.83
CA ALA A 282 -8.71 1.01 27.79
C ALA A 282 -8.61 0.36 26.39
N GLY A 283 -8.26 -0.92 26.33
CA GLY A 283 -7.90 -1.61 25.10
C GLY A 283 -6.51 -1.23 24.60
N LYS A 284 -5.91 -2.10 23.78
CA LYS A 284 -4.53 -1.97 23.29
C LYS A 284 -4.23 -0.63 22.61
N GLN A 285 -5.18 -0.10 21.83
CA GLN A 285 -4.98 1.11 21.05
C GLN A 285 -4.90 2.34 21.96
N ALA A 286 -5.96 2.60 22.73
CA ALA A 286 -6.03 3.77 23.59
C ALA A 286 -4.98 3.74 24.71
N TYR A 287 -4.65 2.56 25.23
CA TYR A 287 -3.54 2.42 26.18
C TYR A 287 -2.20 2.79 25.56
N GLY A 288 -1.91 2.27 24.35
CA GLY A 288 -0.69 2.59 23.62
C GLY A 288 -0.59 4.08 23.27
N ASP A 289 -1.67 4.68 22.74
CA ASP A 289 -1.72 6.11 22.42
C ASP A 289 -1.52 6.96 23.70
N ALA A 290 -2.08 6.54 24.84
CA ALA A 290 -1.88 7.22 26.12
C ALA A 290 -0.42 7.16 26.58
N ALA A 291 0.22 5.99 26.54
CA ALA A 291 1.62 5.84 26.92
C ALA A 291 2.55 6.70 26.04
N VAL A 292 2.33 6.71 24.72
CA VAL A 292 3.06 7.60 23.80
C VAL A 292 2.77 9.08 24.11
N GLY A 293 1.53 9.42 24.47
CA GLY A 293 1.13 10.75 24.91
C GLY A 293 1.86 11.22 26.18
N ILE A 294 1.93 10.36 27.21
CA ILE A 294 2.69 10.58 28.45
C ILE A 294 4.16 10.84 28.10
N ALA A 295 4.77 9.99 27.26
CA ALA A 295 6.16 10.15 26.86
C ALA A 295 6.40 11.48 26.11
N ASN A 296 5.47 11.93 25.25
CA ASN A 296 5.54 13.25 24.61
C ASN A 296 5.47 14.40 25.64
N CYS A 297 4.57 14.31 26.62
CA CYS A 297 4.45 15.32 27.68
C CYS A 297 5.73 15.40 28.54
N LEU A 298 6.25 14.25 28.98
CA LEU A 298 7.48 14.18 29.78
C LEU A 298 8.69 14.71 28.99
N PHE A 299 8.79 14.35 27.71
CA PHE A 299 9.84 14.86 26.83
C PHE A 299 9.73 16.38 26.65
N ALA A 300 8.52 16.92 26.47
CA ALA A 300 8.28 18.37 26.40
C ALA A 300 8.67 19.09 27.71
N GLN A 301 8.56 18.42 28.86
CA GLN A 301 9.02 18.90 30.17
C GLN A 301 10.52 18.70 30.40
N LYS A 302 11.26 18.24 29.39
CA LYS A 302 12.70 17.92 29.45
C LYS A 302 13.05 16.75 30.37
N ASP A 303 12.10 15.90 30.72
CA ASP A 303 12.33 14.65 31.47
C ASP A 303 12.49 13.46 30.52
N LYS A 304 13.67 13.38 29.90
CA LYS A 304 14.00 12.31 28.94
C LYS A 304 14.00 10.92 29.59
N ALA A 305 14.47 10.81 30.84
CA ALA A 305 14.59 9.52 31.52
C ALA A 305 13.21 8.91 31.80
N ALA A 306 12.25 9.71 32.29
CA ALA A 306 10.89 9.24 32.51
C ALA A 306 10.19 8.90 31.19
N ALA A 307 10.41 9.68 30.12
CA ALA A 307 9.85 9.36 28.80
C ALA A 307 10.37 8.01 28.27
N ILE A 308 11.67 7.73 28.41
CA ILE A 308 12.25 6.41 28.05
C ILE A 308 11.57 5.31 28.85
N LYS A 309 11.44 5.47 30.17
CA LYS A 309 10.86 4.44 31.03
C LYS A 309 9.43 4.07 30.62
N VAL A 310 8.60 5.06 30.31
CA VAL A 310 7.21 4.83 29.84
C VAL A 310 7.18 4.05 28.53
N LEU A 311 8.06 4.38 27.58
CA LEU A 311 8.11 3.67 26.31
C LEU A 311 8.67 2.25 26.45
N GLU A 312 9.64 2.03 27.34
CA GLU A 312 10.15 0.68 27.66
C GLU A 312 9.06 -0.20 28.27
N ASP A 313 8.27 0.37 29.19
CA ASP A 313 7.15 -0.33 29.81
C ASP A 313 6.09 -0.69 28.77
N LEU A 314 5.82 0.19 27.79
CA LEU A 314 4.93 -0.11 26.67
C LEU A 314 5.49 -1.21 25.75
N ASP A 315 6.78 -1.15 25.40
CA ASP A 315 7.41 -2.15 24.52
C ASP A 315 7.42 -3.54 25.17
N ALA A 316 7.66 -3.61 26.48
CA ALA A 316 7.65 -4.84 27.27
C ALA A 316 6.31 -5.59 27.24
N LEU A 317 5.19 -4.90 26.94
CA LEU A 317 3.88 -5.51 26.79
C LEU A 317 3.73 -6.33 25.49
N GLY A 318 4.59 -6.12 24.49
CA GLY A 318 4.55 -6.86 23.23
C GLY A 318 3.26 -6.67 22.43
N LEU A 319 2.61 -5.50 22.53
CA LEU A 319 1.32 -5.24 21.88
C LEU A 319 1.45 -5.18 20.35
N ASN A 320 0.44 -5.71 19.66
CA ASN A 320 0.24 -5.47 18.22
C ASN A 320 -0.86 -4.43 18.01
N THR A 321 -0.46 -3.17 17.80
CA THR A 321 -1.35 -2.03 17.51
C THR A 321 -1.37 -1.62 16.05
N ALA A 322 -0.66 -2.34 15.17
CA ALA A 322 -0.64 -2.04 13.76
C ALA A 322 -2.04 -2.14 13.15
N SER A 323 -2.45 -1.10 12.42
CA SER A 323 -3.71 -1.05 11.70
C SER A 323 -3.55 -0.33 10.37
N ARG A 324 -4.27 -0.77 9.33
CA ARG A 324 -4.18 -0.14 8.01
C ARG A 324 -4.75 1.27 8.08
N GLY A 325 -3.89 2.27 7.87
CA GLY A 325 -4.28 3.68 7.87
C GLY A 325 -4.55 4.28 9.26
N GLY A 326 -4.23 3.56 10.34
CA GLY A 326 -4.35 4.07 11.72
C GLY A 326 -2.99 4.26 12.39
N THR A 327 -2.99 4.73 13.65
CA THR A 327 -1.77 4.87 14.45
C THR A 327 -1.26 3.50 14.91
N ASP A 328 0.05 3.34 15.04
CA ASP A 328 0.69 2.15 15.61
C ASP A 328 1.58 2.56 16.80
N PRO A 329 1.00 2.87 17.98
CA PRO A 329 1.75 3.34 19.14
C PRO A 329 2.82 2.36 19.64
N ALA A 330 2.59 1.03 19.53
CA ALA A 330 3.59 0.04 19.91
C ALA A 330 4.78 0.01 18.94
N GLY A 331 4.53 0.09 17.63
CA GLY A 331 5.58 0.26 16.63
C GLY A 331 6.33 1.58 16.82
N TYR A 332 5.61 2.69 17.03
CA TYR A 332 6.16 4.02 17.32
C TYR A 332 7.13 4.00 18.49
N ALA A 333 6.74 3.39 19.61
CA ALA A 333 7.55 3.32 20.82
C ALA A 333 8.90 2.66 20.56
N LYS A 334 8.92 1.54 19.83
CA LYS A 334 10.16 0.83 19.47
C LYS A 334 11.12 1.71 18.67
N VAL A 335 10.60 2.41 17.67
CA VAL A 335 11.40 3.29 16.82
C VAL A 335 11.97 4.44 17.66
N VAL A 336 11.13 5.14 18.43
CA VAL A 336 11.58 6.29 19.23
C VAL A 336 12.58 5.88 20.32
N LEU A 337 12.37 4.74 20.99
CA LEU A 337 13.29 4.21 22.00
C LEU A 337 14.71 4.01 21.45
N GLN A 338 14.82 3.46 20.23
CA GLN A 338 16.11 3.21 19.59
C GLN A 338 16.92 4.50 19.48
N HIS A 339 16.29 5.62 19.10
CA HIS A 339 16.96 6.90 18.98
C HIS A 339 17.10 7.66 20.31
N LEU A 340 16.17 7.49 21.26
CA LEU A 340 16.29 8.12 22.58
C LEU A 340 17.49 7.57 23.38
N LYS A 341 17.81 6.29 23.23
CA LYS A 341 18.93 5.62 23.92
C LYS A 341 20.30 5.97 23.34
N GLY A 342 20.36 6.60 22.17
CA GLY A 342 21.58 7.08 21.53
C GLY A 342 21.82 6.45 20.17
N LEU A 343 23.07 6.51 19.71
CA LEU A 343 23.48 5.95 18.42
C LEU A 343 23.68 4.43 18.55
N GLU A 344 22.69 3.66 18.10
CA GLU A 344 22.77 2.20 17.97
C GLU A 344 23.38 1.84 16.61
N LEU A 345 24.45 1.04 16.60
CA LEU A 345 25.24 0.70 15.41
C LEU A 345 25.33 -0.81 15.14
N ASP A 346 24.69 -1.63 15.97
CA ASP A 346 24.75 -3.09 15.91
C ASP A 346 23.39 -3.73 16.23
N TYR A 347 22.29 -3.06 15.91
CA TYR A 347 20.94 -3.62 16.11
C TYR A 347 20.72 -4.85 15.22
N LEU A 348 20.99 -4.71 13.92
CA LEU A 348 20.79 -5.74 12.89
C LEU A 348 21.86 -6.83 12.93
N LYS A 349 22.89 -6.67 13.77
CA LYS A 349 24.02 -7.60 13.90
C LYS A 349 24.80 -7.79 12.61
N LEU A 350 24.88 -6.74 11.78
CA LEU A 350 25.60 -6.82 10.50
C LEU A 350 27.11 -6.63 10.68
N PRO A 351 27.95 -7.35 9.92
CA PRO A 351 27.58 -8.50 9.09
C PRO A 351 27.43 -9.78 9.93
N TYR A 352 26.60 -10.72 9.47
CA TYR A 352 26.58 -12.10 9.96
C TYR A 352 27.75 -12.90 9.39
N HIS A 353 27.90 -12.91 8.06
CA HIS A 353 28.99 -13.62 7.40
C HIS A 353 29.36 -13.01 6.04
N THR A 354 30.64 -12.83 5.78
CA THR A 354 31.16 -12.26 4.52
C THR A 354 32.24 -13.13 3.87
N GLY A 355 32.56 -14.29 4.47
CA GLY A 355 33.71 -15.10 4.06
C GLY A 355 35.05 -14.39 4.23
N ALA A 356 35.12 -13.41 5.14
CA ALA A 356 36.27 -12.52 5.32
C ALA A 356 36.69 -11.82 4.01
N LYS A 357 35.70 -11.39 3.22
CA LYS A 357 35.86 -10.60 1.99
C LYS A 357 34.97 -9.36 2.08
N VAL A 358 35.31 -8.34 1.30
CA VAL A 358 34.57 -7.07 1.29
C VAL A 358 33.29 -7.22 0.45
N TYR A 359 32.21 -6.58 0.91
CA TYR A 359 30.93 -6.46 0.23
C TYR A 359 30.40 -5.02 0.36
N PRO A 360 29.88 -4.36 -0.70
CA PRO A 360 30.05 -4.65 -2.13
C PRO A 360 31.44 -5.06 -2.59
N ALA A 361 31.51 -5.79 -3.71
CA ALA A 361 32.75 -6.25 -4.31
C ALA A 361 33.65 -5.05 -4.67
N PRO A 362 34.91 -5.01 -4.17
CA PRO A 362 35.79 -3.87 -4.40
C PRO A 362 36.26 -3.78 -5.86
N GLN A 363 36.67 -2.59 -6.29
CA GLN A 363 37.26 -2.36 -7.62
C GLN A 363 38.54 -3.18 -7.81
N HIS A 364 39.44 -3.13 -6.83
CA HIS A 364 40.64 -3.95 -6.79
C HIS A 364 40.84 -4.55 -5.39
N ALA A 365 41.01 -5.87 -5.34
CA ALA A 365 41.40 -6.56 -4.13
C ALA A 365 42.29 -7.77 -4.42
N ILE A 366 43.35 -7.89 -3.63
CA ILE A 366 44.21 -9.06 -3.56
C ILE A 366 44.03 -9.67 -2.17
N TYR A 367 43.53 -10.90 -2.12
CA TYR A 367 43.25 -11.61 -0.89
C TYR A 367 44.27 -12.72 -0.67
N SER A 368 44.93 -12.74 0.49
CA SER A 368 45.76 -13.87 0.93
C SER A 368 44.89 -14.98 1.52
N GLU A 369 45.37 -16.23 1.52
CA GLU A 369 44.77 -17.30 2.34
C GLU A 369 45.22 -17.26 3.80
N THR A 370 46.17 -16.37 4.14
CA THR A 370 46.68 -16.16 5.49
C THR A 370 45.83 -15.17 6.27
N PHE A 371 45.75 -15.40 7.59
CA PHE A 371 45.02 -14.55 8.54
C PHE A 371 45.93 -14.09 9.67
N ALA A 372 45.71 -12.88 10.17
CA ALA A 372 46.32 -12.35 11.38
C ALA A 372 45.36 -12.48 12.56
N ALA A 373 45.82 -13.02 13.69
CA ALA A 373 45.03 -13.11 14.90
C ALA A 373 44.68 -11.72 15.46
N LEU A 374 43.43 -11.54 15.90
CA LEU A 374 42.91 -10.26 16.40
C LEU A 374 42.26 -10.40 17.80
N PRO A 375 43.00 -10.81 18.84
CA PRO A 375 42.44 -10.82 20.19
C PRO A 375 42.25 -9.41 20.76
N ALA A 376 43.13 -8.47 20.37
CA ALA A 376 43.09 -7.07 20.75
C ALA A 376 43.73 -6.19 19.66
N VAL A 377 43.32 -4.93 19.58
CA VAL A 377 43.86 -3.95 18.64
C VAL A 377 44.13 -2.61 19.31
N LYS A 378 45.18 -1.93 18.84
CA LYS A 378 45.43 -0.51 19.09
C LYS A 378 44.85 0.29 17.94
N LEU A 379 44.00 1.28 18.22
CA LEU A 379 43.52 2.21 17.20
C LEU A 379 44.47 3.41 17.11
N ALA A 380 44.85 3.79 15.90
CA ALA A 380 45.69 4.95 15.59
C ALA A 380 45.04 5.80 14.49
N PRO A 381 43.95 6.54 14.80
CA PRO A 381 43.37 7.49 13.87
C PRO A 381 44.26 8.72 13.69
N ASP A 382 44.22 9.30 12.49
CA ASP A 382 44.84 10.59 12.19
C ASP A 382 44.25 11.70 13.06
N LYS A 383 45.01 12.80 13.23
CA LYS A 383 44.65 13.91 14.12
C LYS A 383 43.31 14.56 13.77
N GLU A 384 42.92 14.52 12.51
CA GLU A 384 41.64 15.08 12.02
C GLU A 384 40.43 14.18 12.33
N ILE A 385 40.68 12.92 12.71
CA ILE A 385 39.66 11.93 13.07
C ILE A 385 39.67 11.78 14.59
N GLY A 386 38.75 12.47 15.25
CA GLY A 386 38.63 12.44 16.71
C GLY A 386 38.33 11.04 17.27
N ALA A 387 38.71 10.79 18.52
CA ALA A 387 38.44 9.50 19.18
C ALA A 387 36.94 9.19 19.39
N ASP A 388 36.11 10.24 19.42
CA ASP A 388 34.64 10.19 19.56
C ASP A 388 33.91 10.24 18.21
N ASP A 389 34.64 10.24 17.10
CA ASP A 389 34.08 10.21 15.75
C ASP A 389 33.18 8.98 15.55
N ALA A 390 32.02 9.16 14.91
CA ALA A 390 31.03 8.11 14.70
C ALA A 390 31.60 6.89 13.95
N ARG A 391 32.55 7.10 13.02
CA ARG A 391 33.25 6.04 12.29
C ARG A 391 34.11 5.18 13.23
N ILE A 392 34.77 5.80 14.19
CA ILE A 392 35.56 5.11 15.21
C ILE A 392 34.65 4.35 16.17
N GLN A 393 33.51 4.94 16.55
CA GLN A 393 32.50 4.26 17.39
C GLN A 393 31.90 3.05 16.70
N LEU A 394 31.65 3.12 15.39
CA LEU A 394 31.22 1.97 14.59
C LEU A 394 32.24 0.83 14.67
N LEU A 395 33.52 1.12 14.42
CA LEU A 395 34.58 0.11 14.49
C LEU A 395 34.67 -0.53 15.88
N LYS A 396 34.69 0.29 16.94
CA LYS A 396 34.73 -0.17 18.34
C LYS A 396 33.56 -1.09 18.66
N ARG A 397 32.33 -0.68 18.30
CA ARG A 397 31.11 -1.46 18.58
C ARG A 397 31.13 -2.82 17.87
N LYS A 398 31.59 -2.87 16.63
CA LYS A 398 31.66 -4.12 15.86
C LYS A 398 32.75 -5.04 16.38
N PHE A 399 33.91 -4.49 16.74
CA PHE A 399 35.00 -5.26 17.33
C PHE A 399 34.61 -5.82 18.70
N GLU A 400 33.90 -5.05 19.51
CA GLU A 400 33.30 -5.52 20.77
C GLU A 400 32.38 -6.74 20.54
N ARG A 401 31.45 -6.67 19.56
CA ARG A 401 30.59 -7.82 19.21
C ARG A 401 31.42 -9.05 18.82
N PHE A 402 32.52 -8.87 18.10
CA PHE A 402 33.41 -9.94 17.66
C PHE A 402 34.33 -10.47 18.77
N GLY A 403 34.30 -9.86 19.96
CA GLY A 403 35.17 -10.20 21.08
C GLY A 403 36.62 -9.75 20.90
N ILE A 404 36.85 -8.71 20.08
CA ILE A 404 38.14 -8.08 19.83
C ILE A 404 38.26 -6.87 20.78
N LYS A 405 39.26 -6.89 21.66
CA LYS A 405 39.46 -5.81 22.64
C LYS A 405 40.14 -4.60 22.00
N ILE A 406 39.78 -3.40 22.44
CA ILE A 406 40.54 -2.19 22.13
C ILE A 406 41.55 -1.95 23.26
N ASP A 407 42.85 -2.00 22.96
CA ASP A 407 43.92 -1.90 23.94
C ASP A 407 45.15 -1.21 23.32
N ASN A 408 45.62 -0.14 23.97
CA ASN A 408 46.78 0.64 23.50
C ASN A 408 48.12 -0.13 23.55
N SER A 409 48.16 -1.25 24.29
CA SER A 409 49.32 -2.16 24.37
C SER A 409 49.25 -3.32 23.37
N ALA A 410 48.16 -3.44 22.59
CA ALA A 410 48.01 -4.52 21.62
C ALA A 410 49.09 -4.49 20.53
N GLY A 411 49.59 -5.68 20.18
CA GLY A 411 50.61 -5.84 19.13
C GLY A 411 50.07 -5.63 17.70
N PHE A 412 48.75 -5.63 17.51
CA PHE A 412 48.10 -5.34 16.23
C PHE A 412 47.59 -3.89 16.19
N THR A 413 48.03 -3.09 15.22
CA THR A 413 47.62 -1.68 15.10
C THR A 413 46.68 -1.45 13.91
N VAL A 414 45.58 -0.72 14.12
CA VAL A 414 44.71 -0.22 13.05
C VAL A 414 44.99 1.26 12.84
N LYS A 415 45.70 1.60 11.77
CA LYS A 415 45.95 2.97 11.33
C LYS A 415 44.78 3.46 10.47
N ILE A 416 44.23 4.62 10.80
CA ILE A 416 43.06 5.18 10.09
C ILE A 416 43.44 6.58 9.64
N MET A 417 43.66 6.73 8.34
CA MET A 417 44.26 7.91 7.75
C MET A 417 43.30 8.63 6.80
N LEU A 418 43.43 9.95 6.71
CA LEU A 418 42.65 10.80 5.82
C LEU A 418 43.57 11.55 4.86
N ALA A 419 43.36 11.38 3.56
CA ALA A 419 44.12 12.01 2.48
C ALA A 419 45.64 11.93 2.68
N SER A 420 46.13 10.82 3.26
CA SER A 420 47.53 10.69 3.62
C SER A 420 48.39 10.32 2.42
N THR A 421 49.60 10.85 2.36
CA THR A 421 50.63 10.43 1.38
C THR A 421 51.31 9.11 1.78
N ASN A 422 51.04 8.59 2.97
CA ASN A 422 51.54 7.30 3.43
C ASN A 422 50.83 6.14 2.74
N ALA A 423 51.53 5.00 2.62
CA ALA A 423 50.94 3.78 2.11
C ALA A 423 49.93 3.15 3.11
N PRO A 424 48.83 2.53 2.64
CA PRO A 424 48.46 2.42 1.23
C PRO A 424 47.89 3.74 0.67
N GLY A 425 48.23 4.07 -0.58
CA GLY A 425 47.74 5.29 -1.22
C GLY A 425 46.27 5.17 -1.61
N ALA A 426 45.44 6.11 -1.15
CA ALA A 426 44.04 6.16 -1.55
C ALA A 426 43.91 6.54 -3.04
N PRO A 427 42.97 5.93 -3.79
CA PRO A 427 42.68 6.34 -5.17
C PRO A 427 42.14 7.78 -5.20
N ASP A 428 42.51 8.56 -6.21
CA ASP A 428 42.01 9.93 -6.43
C ASP A 428 40.60 9.91 -7.01
N LYS A 429 39.66 9.47 -6.17
CA LYS A 429 38.23 9.28 -6.48
C LYS A 429 37.40 9.67 -5.25
N PRO A 430 36.28 10.39 -5.42
CA PRO A 430 35.34 10.65 -4.33
C PRO A 430 34.92 9.34 -3.64
N GLU A 431 34.86 9.35 -2.31
CA GLU A 431 34.60 8.19 -1.46
C GLU A 431 35.62 7.04 -1.60
N GLY A 432 36.71 7.26 -2.33
CA GLY A 432 37.75 6.26 -2.55
C GLY A 432 38.54 5.96 -1.28
N TYR A 433 39.00 4.72 -1.15
CA TYR A 433 39.88 4.32 -0.06
C TYR A 433 40.85 3.22 -0.48
N ALA A 434 41.93 3.11 0.26
CA ALA A 434 42.82 1.96 0.22
C ALA A 434 42.90 1.30 1.61
N LEU A 435 43.01 -0.03 1.63
CA LEU A 435 43.09 -0.83 2.83
C LEU A 435 44.14 -1.93 2.64
N ALA A 436 45.15 -1.95 3.50
CA ALA A 436 46.16 -3.00 3.54
C ALA A 436 46.13 -3.68 4.91
N VAL A 437 46.07 -5.00 4.93
CA VAL A 437 46.11 -5.81 6.16
C VAL A 437 47.32 -6.73 6.08
N ALA A 438 48.23 -6.57 7.04
CA ALA A 438 49.43 -7.36 7.23
C ALA A 438 49.40 -8.11 8.58
N LYS A 439 50.50 -8.78 8.94
CA LYS A 439 50.55 -9.65 10.14
C LYS A 439 50.26 -8.91 11.46
N ASN A 440 50.74 -7.68 11.60
CA ASN A 440 50.65 -6.90 12.84
C ASN A 440 49.96 -5.53 12.64
N GLU A 441 49.44 -5.24 11.45
CA GLU A 441 48.74 -3.97 11.22
C GLU A 441 47.64 -4.08 10.17
N ALA A 442 46.66 -3.19 10.29
CA ALA A 442 45.75 -2.82 9.21
C ALA A 442 45.86 -1.31 9.00
N ALA A 443 46.03 -0.85 7.77
CA ALA A 443 46.12 0.56 7.43
C ALA A 443 45.00 0.92 6.45
N ILE A 444 44.15 1.86 6.86
CA ILE A 444 43.08 2.46 6.06
C ILE A 444 43.52 3.86 5.67
N ASN A 445 43.41 4.21 4.39
CA ASN A 445 43.59 5.57 3.91
C ASN A 445 42.37 5.95 3.06
N GLY A 446 41.57 6.91 3.51
CA GLY A 446 40.46 7.45 2.72
C GLY A 446 40.90 8.66 1.91
N HIS A 447 40.43 8.78 0.66
CA HIS A 447 40.57 10.00 -0.14
C HIS A 447 39.87 11.18 0.55
N ASP A 448 38.70 10.90 1.10
CA ASP A 448 37.89 11.81 1.91
C ASP A 448 37.33 11.06 3.14
N MET A 449 36.54 11.77 3.94
CA MET A 449 35.97 11.22 5.16
C MET A 449 34.94 10.10 4.90
N GLN A 450 34.32 10.08 3.71
CA GLN A 450 33.42 9.02 3.29
C GLN A 450 34.21 7.76 2.92
N GLY A 451 35.36 7.92 2.27
CA GLY A 451 36.32 6.84 2.02
C GLY A 451 36.86 6.22 3.31
N VAL A 452 37.16 7.02 4.34
CA VAL A 452 37.52 6.50 5.67
C VAL A 452 36.43 5.59 6.23
N LEU A 453 35.15 6.00 6.13
CA LEU A 453 34.04 5.15 6.55
C LEU A 453 34.00 3.83 5.78
N TRP A 454 34.13 3.85 4.46
CA TRP A 454 34.09 2.64 3.64
C TRP A 454 35.27 1.71 3.88
N GLY A 455 36.45 2.25 4.16
CA GLY A 455 37.61 1.48 4.63
C GLY A 455 37.36 0.80 5.97
N ILE A 456 36.74 1.49 6.93
CA ILE A 456 36.35 0.92 8.22
C ILE A 456 35.31 -0.20 8.06
N VAL A 457 34.26 0.02 7.26
CA VAL A 457 33.24 -1.01 6.97
C VAL A 457 33.89 -2.24 6.34
N SER A 458 34.83 -2.03 5.40
CA SER A 458 35.54 -3.11 4.73
C SER A 458 36.45 -3.89 5.69
N LEU A 459 37.15 -3.20 6.61
CA LEU A 459 37.92 -3.87 7.66
C LEU A 459 37.04 -4.74 8.55
N VAL A 460 35.86 -4.25 8.96
CA VAL A 460 34.89 -5.04 9.74
C VAL A 460 34.47 -6.31 8.99
N GLN A 461 34.27 -6.23 7.67
CA GLN A 461 33.90 -7.38 6.84
C GLN A 461 35.04 -8.37 6.57
N LEU A 462 36.30 -7.97 6.72
CA LEU A 462 37.47 -8.85 6.58
C LEU A 462 37.74 -9.70 7.83
N VAL A 463 37.06 -9.43 8.94
CA VAL A 463 37.16 -10.22 10.16
C VAL A 463 36.40 -11.53 10.00
N ASP A 464 37.12 -12.64 10.13
CA ASP A 464 36.53 -13.94 10.41
C ASP A 464 36.20 -14.04 11.91
N GLN A 465 34.90 -13.97 12.20
CA GLN A 465 34.38 -13.94 13.57
C GLN A 465 34.59 -15.28 14.30
N GLU A 466 34.57 -16.40 13.58
CA GLU A 466 34.78 -17.74 14.15
C GLU A 466 36.26 -17.91 14.52
N ARG A 467 37.18 -17.48 13.63
CA ARG A 467 38.64 -17.55 13.85
C ARG A 467 39.18 -16.43 14.74
N LYS A 468 38.41 -15.37 14.96
CA LYS A 468 38.86 -14.10 15.60
C LYS A 468 40.14 -13.58 14.93
N ALA A 469 40.12 -13.55 13.62
CA ALA A 469 41.28 -13.21 12.80
C ALA A 469 40.84 -12.38 11.59
N VAL A 470 41.72 -11.51 11.08
CA VAL A 470 41.47 -10.74 9.86
C VAL A 470 42.26 -11.33 8.71
N ARG A 471 41.63 -11.36 7.55
CA ARG A 471 42.28 -11.80 6.32
C ARG A 471 43.33 -10.79 5.87
N LEU A 472 44.54 -11.25 5.54
CA LEU A 472 45.55 -10.39 4.93
C LEU A 472 45.12 -10.03 3.50
N CYS A 473 45.22 -8.76 3.15
CA CYS A 473 44.79 -8.28 1.84
C CYS A 473 45.40 -6.92 1.49
N GLU A 474 45.31 -6.58 0.21
CA GLU A 474 45.52 -5.24 -0.32
C GLU A 474 44.29 -4.85 -1.15
N ILE A 475 43.72 -3.69 -0.88
CA ILE A 475 42.48 -3.20 -1.49
C ILE A 475 42.65 -1.74 -1.88
N SER A 476 42.20 -1.40 -3.09
CA SER A 476 42.02 -0.03 -3.58
C SER A 476 40.63 0.03 -4.21
N ASP A 477 39.77 0.90 -3.68
CA ASP A 477 38.32 0.77 -3.91
C ASP A 477 37.60 2.12 -3.91
N TRP A 478 36.52 2.22 -4.70
CA TRP A 478 35.67 3.39 -4.89
C TRP A 478 34.34 2.96 -5.56
N PRO A 479 33.26 3.75 -5.43
CA PRO A 479 32.01 3.45 -6.12
C PRO A 479 32.01 3.91 -7.59
N ASP A 480 31.39 3.13 -8.48
CA ASP A 480 31.10 3.54 -9.87
C ASP A 480 29.93 4.53 -9.95
N THR A 481 28.91 4.35 -9.11
CA THR A 481 27.75 5.26 -9.03
C THR A 481 27.91 6.23 -7.86
N ALA A 482 27.90 7.53 -8.13
CA ALA A 482 28.14 8.55 -7.11
C ALA A 482 27.11 8.53 -5.96
N ARG A 483 25.83 8.28 -6.25
CA ARG A 483 24.73 8.38 -5.29
C ARG A 483 23.85 7.13 -5.33
N ARG A 484 23.82 6.40 -4.22
CA ARG A 484 23.36 5.01 -4.16
C ARG A 484 22.47 4.80 -2.95
N GLY A 485 21.30 4.21 -3.16
CA GLY A 485 20.39 3.98 -2.05
C GLY A 485 19.01 3.45 -2.41
N TYR A 486 18.05 3.80 -1.57
CA TYR A 486 16.68 3.31 -1.65
C TYR A 486 15.66 4.32 -1.10
N LEU A 487 14.42 4.15 -1.56
CA LEU A 487 13.25 4.77 -0.95
C LEU A 487 12.53 3.79 -0.04
N GLU A 488 11.96 4.30 1.06
CA GLU A 488 11.45 3.45 2.14
C GLU A 488 10.35 4.13 2.99
N GLY A 489 9.67 3.38 3.86
CA GLY A 489 8.51 3.83 4.65
C GLY A 489 8.79 4.33 6.07
N PHE A 490 10.00 4.86 6.31
CA PHE A 490 10.64 5.10 7.61
C PHE A 490 10.96 3.84 8.44
N TRP A 491 12.07 3.20 8.11
CA TRP A 491 12.60 2.00 8.73
C TRP A 491 13.70 2.36 9.71
N LYS A 492 13.47 2.02 10.98
CA LYS A 492 14.34 2.37 12.13
C LYS A 492 15.80 1.90 11.99
N ASP A 493 16.05 0.83 11.26
CA ASP A 493 17.39 0.24 11.12
C ASP A 493 18.10 0.61 9.81
N SER A 494 17.57 1.61 9.10
CA SER A 494 18.10 2.06 7.81
C SER A 494 19.57 2.44 7.86
N LEU A 495 20.07 3.01 8.97
CA LEU A 495 21.45 3.47 9.06
C LEU A 495 22.44 2.30 8.98
N GLU A 496 22.32 1.30 9.87
CA GLU A 496 23.24 0.16 9.87
C GLU A 496 23.18 -0.62 8.56
N PHE A 497 22.00 -0.78 7.96
CA PHE A 497 21.88 -1.39 6.64
C PHE A 497 22.61 -0.57 5.56
N ALA A 498 22.42 0.75 5.51
CA ALA A 498 23.10 1.61 4.55
C ALA A 498 24.63 1.54 4.69
N LEU A 499 25.14 1.54 5.92
CA LEU A 499 26.57 1.45 6.22
C LEU A 499 27.19 0.16 5.65
N PHE A 500 26.61 -1.01 5.94
CA PHE A 500 27.18 -2.30 5.50
C PHE A 500 26.93 -2.62 4.02
N ASN A 501 26.11 -1.82 3.34
CA ASN A 501 25.92 -1.88 1.90
C ASN A 501 26.59 -0.71 1.17
N LYS A 502 27.38 0.12 1.85
CA LYS A 502 28.06 1.31 1.31
C LYS A 502 27.13 2.26 0.52
N MET A 503 25.90 2.42 1.00
CA MET A 503 24.90 3.33 0.44
C MET A 503 24.96 4.69 1.14
N ASN A 504 24.96 5.77 0.36
CA ASN A 504 25.19 7.13 0.85
C ASN A 504 23.95 8.04 0.84
N SER A 505 22.81 7.51 0.41
CA SER A 505 21.57 8.27 0.32
C SER A 505 20.36 7.40 0.66
N VAL A 506 19.49 7.85 1.56
CA VAL A 506 18.25 7.16 1.91
C VAL A 506 17.10 8.15 1.89
N SER A 507 16.02 7.81 1.21
CA SER A 507 14.84 8.67 1.08
C SER A 507 13.61 8.02 1.69
N SER A 508 13.13 8.52 2.82
CA SER A 508 11.83 8.11 3.33
C SER A 508 10.73 8.74 2.46
N GLN A 509 9.77 7.94 1.99
CA GLN A 509 8.63 8.42 1.17
C GLN A 509 7.67 9.31 1.98
N HIS A 510 7.75 9.22 3.30
CA HIS A 510 6.99 9.99 4.27
C HIS A 510 7.95 10.41 5.40
N GLY A 511 7.50 11.24 6.34
CA GLY A 511 8.20 11.41 7.61
C GLY A 511 8.07 10.15 8.47
N PRO A 512 8.58 10.16 9.71
CA PRO A 512 8.60 8.94 10.53
C PRO A 512 7.25 8.27 10.77
N PHE A 513 6.15 8.99 10.60
CA PHE A 513 4.80 8.45 10.67
C PHE A 513 3.94 9.07 9.58
N GLY A 514 3.12 8.26 8.91
CA GLY A 514 2.39 8.63 7.69
C GLY A 514 1.37 9.78 7.82
N ASP A 515 1.08 10.23 9.05
CA ASP A 515 0.27 11.42 9.33
C ASP A 515 1.08 12.70 9.54
N ASN A 516 2.42 12.59 9.55
CA ASN A 516 3.39 13.64 9.86
C ASN A 516 2.94 14.54 11.02
N ARG A 517 2.50 13.97 12.15
CA ARG A 517 2.24 14.75 13.37
C ARG A 517 3.56 15.22 14.00
N TRP A 518 3.78 16.53 14.10
CA TRP A 518 5.03 17.08 14.66
C TRP A 518 4.93 17.24 16.18
N THR A 519 4.65 16.12 16.86
CA THR A 519 4.72 16.06 18.31
C THR A 519 6.18 16.27 18.78
N PRO A 520 6.42 16.56 20.06
CA PRO A 520 7.78 16.69 20.60
C PRO A 520 8.69 15.49 20.27
N LEU A 521 8.22 14.26 20.50
CA LEU A 521 9.02 13.06 20.22
C LEU A 521 9.19 12.79 18.71
N ASN A 522 8.20 13.10 17.87
CA ASN A 522 8.35 12.87 16.43
C ASN A 522 9.31 13.89 15.78
N THR A 523 9.29 15.13 16.26
CA THR A 523 10.27 16.16 15.88
C THR A 523 11.67 15.72 16.28
N PHE A 524 11.84 15.26 17.53
CA PHE A 524 13.10 14.70 18.00
C PHE A 524 13.55 13.52 17.14
N LEU A 525 12.69 12.53 16.87
CA LEU A 525 13.03 11.35 16.07
C LEU A 525 13.54 11.73 14.68
N THR A 526 12.84 12.65 14.01
CA THR A 526 13.22 13.15 12.69
C THR A 526 14.61 13.80 12.73
N GLN A 527 14.84 14.68 13.70
CA GLN A 527 16.12 15.37 13.84
C GLN A 527 17.26 14.44 14.27
N GLU A 528 17.00 13.52 15.19
CA GLU A 528 18.00 12.59 15.68
C GLU A 528 18.43 11.62 14.59
N SER A 529 17.48 11.03 13.85
CA SER A 529 17.78 10.21 12.68
C SER A 529 18.62 10.98 11.65
N ALA A 530 18.28 12.24 11.37
CA ALA A 530 19.07 13.07 10.46
C ALA A 530 20.50 13.32 10.97
N ARG A 531 20.67 13.65 12.26
CA ARG A 531 21.99 13.84 12.88
C ARG A 531 22.84 12.58 12.82
N GLN A 532 22.23 11.41 13.05
CA GLN A 532 22.91 10.13 13.00
C GLN A 532 23.41 9.80 11.59
N PHE A 533 22.61 10.05 10.54
CA PHE A 533 23.06 9.91 9.15
C PHE A 533 24.17 10.91 8.80
N LYS A 534 24.00 12.19 9.18
CA LYS A 534 25.02 13.24 8.96
C LYS A 534 26.36 12.91 9.61
N ALA A 535 26.35 12.30 10.79
CA ALA A 535 27.58 11.90 11.49
C ALA A 535 28.45 10.94 10.66
N PHE A 536 27.85 10.21 9.71
CA PHE A 536 28.52 9.33 8.78
C PHE A 536 28.70 9.91 7.36
N GLY A 537 28.31 11.17 7.14
CA GLY A 537 28.34 11.81 5.81
C GLY A 537 27.22 11.36 4.87
N LEU A 538 26.22 10.62 5.38
CA LEU A 538 25.15 10.08 4.56
C LEU A 538 23.97 11.06 4.51
N ASP A 539 23.28 11.09 3.37
CA ASP A 539 22.10 11.92 3.20
C ASP A 539 20.82 11.18 3.59
N ARG A 540 19.97 11.84 4.38
CA ARG A 540 18.65 11.36 4.75
C ARG A 540 17.57 12.34 4.31
N TYR A 541 16.74 11.90 3.35
CA TYR A 541 15.59 12.67 2.87
C TYR A 541 14.31 12.22 3.56
N TYR A 542 13.43 13.19 3.84
CA TYR A 542 12.13 12.97 4.48
C TYR A 542 11.00 13.39 3.54
N GLY A 543 10.08 12.48 3.28
CA GLY A 543 8.93 12.72 2.43
C GLY A 543 7.87 13.59 3.10
N VAL A 544 7.41 14.62 2.40
CA VAL A 544 6.47 15.60 2.94
C VAL A 544 5.09 15.55 2.29
N ALA A 545 4.64 14.37 1.83
CA ALA A 545 3.32 14.18 1.20
C ALA A 545 2.14 14.81 1.98
N PRO A 546 2.05 14.73 3.31
CA PRO A 546 0.99 15.40 4.08
C PRO A 546 1.07 16.95 4.07
N TYR A 547 2.19 17.55 3.64
CA TYR A 547 2.35 19.00 3.47
C TYR A 547 2.28 19.44 2.00
N ALA A 548 2.55 18.53 1.05
CA ALA A 548 2.62 18.82 -0.39
C ALA A 548 1.40 18.32 -1.18
N MET A 549 0.92 17.11 -0.92
CA MET A 549 -0.02 16.40 -1.80
C MET A 549 -1.46 16.38 -1.33
N TYR A 550 -1.72 16.21 -0.03
CA TYR A 550 -3.08 16.35 0.49
C TYR A 550 -3.00 16.96 1.90
N PRO A 551 -3.90 17.88 2.29
CA PRO A 551 -5.05 18.41 1.55
C PRO A 551 -4.73 19.47 0.46
N GLN A 552 -3.48 19.56 -0.04
CA GLN A 552 -3.01 20.52 -1.05
C GLN A 552 -3.18 21.99 -0.63
N PRO A 553 -2.29 22.51 0.25
CA PRO A 553 -2.28 23.94 0.51
C PRO A 553 -1.95 24.71 -0.79
N PRO A 554 -2.55 25.90 -1.01
CA PRO A 554 -2.35 26.69 -2.22
C PRO A 554 -0.92 27.24 -2.24
N LEU A 555 -0.12 26.80 -3.21
CA LEU A 555 1.26 27.24 -3.38
C LEU A 555 1.37 28.74 -3.70
N SER A 556 0.31 29.33 -4.27
CA SER A 556 0.20 30.77 -4.57
C SER A 556 0.19 31.66 -3.33
N ARG A 557 0.03 31.11 -2.12
CA ARG A 557 -0.14 31.90 -0.88
C ARG A 557 1.14 31.93 -0.04
N PRO A 558 1.50 33.10 0.53
CA PRO A 558 2.65 33.22 1.44
C PRO A 558 2.57 32.30 2.65
N SER A 559 1.38 32.12 3.23
CA SER A 559 1.17 31.26 4.41
C SER A 559 1.59 29.80 4.18
N THR A 560 1.48 29.31 2.94
CA THR A 560 1.94 27.97 2.56
C THR A 560 3.47 27.90 2.54
N LEU A 561 4.14 28.90 1.97
CA LEU A 561 5.60 29.00 2.01
C LEU A 561 6.11 29.12 3.44
N ASP A 562 5.50 29.97 4.27
CA ASP A 562 5.87 30.15 5.67
C ASP A 562 5.74 28.84 6.46
N LEU A 563 4.66 28.09 6.22
CA LEU A 563 4.46 26.75 6.79
C LEU A 563 5.60 25.81 6.36
N HIS A 564 5.84 25.67 5.05
CA HIS A 564 6.84 24.75 4.53
C HIS A 564 8.25 25.10 5.00
N VAL A 565 8.63 26.38 4.97
CA VAL A 565 9.93 26.85 5.49
C VAL A 565 10.04 26.56 6.98
N ARG A 566 9.03 26.90 7.79
CA ARG A 566 9.04 26.66 9.25
C ARG A 566 9.19 25.18 9.59
N GLU A 567 8.40 24.32 8.95
CA GLU A 567 8.49 22.89 9.24
C GLU A 567 9.80 22.34 8.69
N PHE A 568 10.07 22.45 7.40
CA PHE A 568 11.22 21.78 6.77
C PHE A 568 12.57 22.29 7.26
N SER A 569 12.65 23.52 7.78
CA SER A 569 13.87 24.01 8.46
C SER A 569 14.23 23.19 9.68
N LYS A 570 13.27 22.63 10.44
CA LYS A 570 13.60 21.76 11.59
C LYS A 570 14.34 20.49 11.16
N VAL A 571 14.09 20.02 9.94
CA VAL A 571 14.81 18.88 9.34
C VAL A 571 16.21 19.34 8.90
N ALA A 572 16.30 20.49 8.23
CA ALA A 572 17.55 21.06 7.74
C ALA A 572 18.53 21.45 8.88
N GLU A 573 18.02 21.95 10.01
CA GLU A 573 18.78 22.25 11.24
C GLU A 573 19.55 21.03 11.75
N ALA A 574 18.97 19.84 11.61
CA ALA A 574 19.59 18.57 11.98
C ALA A 574 20.47 17.96 10.86
N GLY A 575 20.56 18.64 9.71
CA GLY A 575 21.26 18.19 8.52
C GLY A 575 20.51 17.16 7.68
N GLY A 576 19.20 17.02 7.89
CA GLY A 576 18.34 16.24 7.01
C GLY A 576 17.94 17.02 5.76
N HIS A 577 17.30 16.32 4.83
CA HIS A 577 16.90 16.82 3.52
C HIS A 577 15.43 16.51 3.24
N ILE A 578 14.84 17.14 2.22
CA ILE A 578 13.43 16.94 1.89
C ILE A 578 13.27 16.17 0.59
N TYR A 579 12.44 15.12 0.64
CA TYR A 579 11.77 14.58 -0.52
C TYR A 579 10.43 15.28 -0.68
N PHE A 580 10.24 16.04 -1.75
CA PHE A 580 9.01 16.76 -2.07
C PHE A 580 8.19 15.99 -3.13
N PRO A 581 7.13 15.26 -2.73
CA PRO A 581 6.36 14.41 -3.63
C PRO A 581 5.18 15.15 -4.26
N PHE A 582 5.00 15.00 -5.57
CA PHE A 582 3.78 15.32 -6.33
C PHE A 582 3.28 14.14 -7.16
N ASP A 583 3.92 12.98 -7.07
CA ASP A 583 3.44 11.72 -7.62
C ASP A 583 2.03 11.43 -7.14
N ASP A 584 1.10 11.13 -8.04
CA ASP A 584 -0.26 10.66 -7.75
C ASP A 584 -1.19 11.58 -6.92
N GLY A 585 -0.74 12.78 -6.52
CA GLY A 585 -1.52 13.68 -5.65
C GLY A 585 -1.60 15.14 -6.07
N ARG A 586 -0.83 15.60 -7.07
CA ARG A 586 -0.87 17.01 -7.51
C ARG A 586 -2.18 17.43 -8.18
N TYR A 587 -2.89 16.48 -8.82
CA TYR A 587 -4.13 16.74 -9.56
C TYR A 587 -5.37 16.12 -8.88
N PRO A 588 -6.54 16.79 -8.92
CA PRO A 588 -6.73 18.16 -9.41
C PRO A 588 -5.94 19.16 -8.57
N MET A 589 -5.51 20.26 -9.19
CA MET A 589 -4.79 21.32 -8.49
C MET A 589 -5.73 22.03 -7.51
N ASN A 590 -5.17 22.60 -6.42
CA ASN A 590 -5.88 23.57 -5.61
C ASN A 590 -6.49 24.70 -6.47
N GLU A 591 -7.76 25.04 -6.22
CA GLU A 591 -8.52 25.99 -7.05
C GLU A 591 -7.90 27.41 -7.07
N MET A 592 -7.24 27.86 -5.99
CA MET A 592 -6.55 29.14 -5.98
C MET A 592 -5.33 29.15 -6.89
N ASP A 593 -4.54 28.07 -6.87
CA ASP A 593 -3.38 27.93 -7.75
C ASP A 593 -3.82 27.81 -9.21
N LYS A 594 -4.90 27.07 -9.47
CA LYS A 594 -5.50 26.95 -10.80
C LYS A 594 -6.06 28.29 -11.29
N ALA A 595 -6.71 29.07 -10.43
CA ALA A 595 -7.24 30.38 -10.80
C ALA A 595 -6.12 31.35 -11.24
N GLU A 596 -5.00 31.35 -10.52
CA GLU A 596 -3.87 32.27 -10.76
C GLU A 596 -2.92 31.77 -11.87
N PHE A 597 -2.53 30.49 -11.85
CA PHE A 597 -1.47 29.95 -12.73
C PHE A 597 -1.98 29.03 -13.84
N LYS A 598 -3.25 28.65 -13.81
CA LYS A 598 -3.94 27.76 -14.78
C LYS A 598 -3.49 26.30 -14.77
N ILE A 599 -2.19 26.04 -14.87
CA ILE A 599 -1.57 24.70 -14.94
C ILE A 599 -0.35 24.60 -14.02
N GLY A 600 0.05 23.38 -13.67
CA GLY A 600 1.14 23.11 -12.74
C GLY A 600 2.49 23.58 -13.29
N ALA A 601 2.71 23.46 -14.61
CA ALA A 601 3.94 23.90 -15.27
C ALA A 601 4.32 25.36 -14.96
N ASN A 602 3.34 26.22 -14.66
CA ASN A 602 3.55 27.66 -14.43
C ASN A 602 4.00 28.02 -13.01
N ILE A 603 3.83 27.11 -12.04
CA ILE A 603 4.03 27.38 -10.61
C ILE A 603 4.95 26.39 -9.90
N ASP A 604 4.82 25.09 -10.14
CA ASP A 604 5.38 24.06 -9.26
C ASP A 604 6.92 24.21 -9.13
N ALA A 605 7.63 24.31 -10.26
CA ALA A 605 9.08 24.50 -10.27
C ALA A 605 9.54 25.80 -9.58
N LYS A 606 8.81 26.90 -9.80
CA LYS A 606 9.12 28.20 -9.19
C LYS A 606 8.92 28.17 -7.68
N TYR A 607 7.84 27.54 -7.24
CA TYR A 607 7.54 27.39 -5.82
C TYR A 607 8.61 26.54 -5.12
N VAL A 608 8.92 25.37 -5.68
CA VAL A 608 9.92 24.46 -5.10
C VAL A 608 11.31 25.12 -5.06
N THR A 609 11.69 25.88 -6.09
CA THR A 609 12.91 26.71 -6.07
C THR A 609 12.88 27.76 -4.97
N LYS A 610 11.77 28.49 -4.82
CA LYS A 610 11.64 29.54 -3.79
C LYS A 610 11.76 28.95 -2.38
N LEU A 611 11.11 27.82 -2.13
CA LEU A 611 11.20 27.08 -0.87
C LEU A 611 12.64 26.62 -0.59
N PHE A 612 13.29 26.01 -1.57
CA PHE A 612 14.67 25.52 -1.47
C PHE A 612 15.64 26.65 -1.09
N LEU A 613 15.55 27.79 -1.79
CA LEU A 613 16.40 28.95 -1.53
C LEU A 613 16.14 29.56 -0.15
N ALA A 614 14.88 29.65 0.28
CA ALA A 614 14.51 30.18 1.59
C ALA A 614 15.08 29.34 2.75
N ILE A 615 15.14 28.01 2.61
CA ILE A 615 15.76 27.14 3.62
C ILE A 615 17.29 27.27 3.56
N ARG A 616 17.87 27.33 2.36
CA ARG A 616 19.34 27.43 2.18
C ARG A 616 19.94 28.74 2.67
N GLU A 617 19.15 29.79 2.83
CA GLU A 617 19.60 31.04 3.47
C GLU A 617 20.21 30.78 4.86
N LYS A 618 19.65 29.83 5.62
CA LYS A 618 20.15 29.44 6.95
C LYS A 618 20.89 28.10 6.95
N HIS A 619 20.61 27.24 5.97
CA HIS A 619 21.14 25.87 5.91
C HIS A 619 21.75 25.61 4.52
N PRO A 620 22.96 26.12 4.22
CA PRO A 620 23.53 26.09 2.86
C PRO A 620 23.74 24.69 2.28
N ASP A 621 23.91 23.68 3.15
CA ASP A 621 24.07 22.25 2.79
C ASP A 621 22.74 21.52 2.53
N PHE A 622 21.60 22.21 2.68
CA PHE A 622 20.28 21.62 2.50
C PHE A 622 20.06 21.15 1.06
N LYS A 623 19.64 19.90 0.90
CA LYS A 623 19.29 19.28 -0.39
C LYS A 623 17.79 19.04 -0.48
N LEU A 624 17.27 19.01 -1.70
CA LEU A 624 15.89 18.69 -2.00
C LEU A 624 15.82 17.81 -3.24
N VAL A 625 15.03 16.75 -3.17
CA VAL A 625 14.63 15.95 -4.33
C VAL A 625 13.15 16.11 -4.58
N PHE A 626 12.78 16.43 -5.82
CA PHE A 626 11.41 16.65 -6.25
C PHE A 626 10.93 15.46 -7.09
N CYS A 627 9.80 14.86 -6.72
CA CYS A 627 9.08 13.94 -7.62
C CYS A 627 7.95 14.70 -8.30
N PRO A 628 8.08 15.06 -9.59
CA PRO A 628 7.03 15.76 -10.32
C PRO A 628 5.82 14.84 -10.53
N PRO A 629 4.61 15.35 -10.83
CA PRO A 629 3.49 14.50 -11.22
C PRO A 629 3.83 13.65 -12.45
N PHE A 630 4.56 14.19 -13.43
CA PHE A 630 5.02 13.43 -14.59
C PHE A 630 6.38 12.76 -14.36
N TYR A 631 6.49 11.95 -13.31
CA TYR A 631 7.71 11.22 -12.94
C TYR A 631 8.01 9.99 -13.82
N TRP A 632 7.35 9.85 -14.97
CA TRP A 632 7.53 8.74 -15.92
C TRP A 632 7.36 9.17 -17.38
N GLY A 633 7.83 8.34 -18.30
CA GLY A 633 7.76 8.56 -19.74
C GLY A 633 9.09 8.27 -20.44
N PRO A 634 9.14 8.30 -21.77
CA PRO A 634 8.08 8.80 -22.67
C PRO A 634 7.01 7.78 -23.08
N ASP A 635 7.21 6.48 -22.86
CA ASP A 635 6.42 5.47 -23.58
C ASP A 635 5.01 5.29 -23.01
N ALA A 636 4.85 5.23 -21.68
CA ALA A 636 3.53 5.11 -21.06
C ALA A 636 2.75 6.43 -21.19
N PRO A 637 1.43 6.37 -21.48
CA PRO A 637 0.63 7.57 -21.62
C PRO A 637 0.52 8.32 -20.29
N ALA A 638 0.45 9.65 -20.36
CA ALA A 638 0.11 10.47 -19.21
C ALA A 638 -1.42 10.62 -19.10
N SER A 639 -1.97 10.54 -17.89
CA SER A 639 -3.42 10.64 -17.61
C SER A 639 -3.80 11.92 -16.87
N TYR A 640 -2.94 12.94 -16.91
CA TYR A 640 -3.15 14.23 -16.24
C TYR A 640 -3.68 15.29 -17.21
N PRO A 641 -4.31 16.38 -16.71
CA PRO A 641 -5.00 17.36 -17.55
C PRO A 641 -4.08 18.36 -18.28
N GLU A 642 -2.75 18.18 -18.24
CA GLU A 642 -1.80 19.04 -18.97
C GLU A 642 -0.75 18.22 -19.75
N ASP A 643 -0.09 18.88 -20.71
CA ASP A 643 0.95 18.26 -21.52
C ASP A 643 2.20 17.93 -20.71
N ARG A 644 2.62 16.66 -20.78
CA ARG A 644 3.76 16.14 -20.03
C ARG A 644 5.06 16.85 -20.38
N GLU A 645 5.34 17.05 -21.66
CA GLU A 645 6.62 17.62 -22.07
C GLU A 645 6.72 19.10 -21.71
N ASN A 646 5.62 19.85 -21.83
CA ASN A 646 5.54 21.22 -21.37
C ASN A 646 5.84 21.33 -19.87
N TYR A 647 5.25 20.45 -19.05
CA TYR A 647 5.54 20.41 -17.62
C TYR A 647 7.02 20.09 -17.34
N LEU A 648 7.57 19.06 -17.98
CA LEU A 648 8.97 18.68 -17.77
C LEU A 648 9.96 19.78 -18.23
N ARG A 649 9.66 20.49 -19.33
CA ARG A 649 10.45 21.66 -19.77
C ARG A 649 10.44 22.78 -18.74
N SER A 650 9.30 23.03 -18.09
CA SER A 650 9.23 24.07 -17.07
C SER A 650 10.11 23.76 -15.85
N LEU A 651 10.29 22.48 -15.51
CA LEU A 651 11.29 22.08 -14.51
C LEU A 651 12.70 22.47 -14.96
N GLY A 652 13.06 22.17 -16.20
CA GLY A 652 14.35 22.56 -16.78
C GLY A 652 14.59 24.06 -16.87
N GLU A 653 13.53 24.88 -16.89
CA GLU A 653 13.63 26.34 -16.99
C GLU A 653 13.59 27.06 -15.64
N HIS A 654 12.91 26.50 -14.65
CA HIS A 654 12.58 27.22 -13.41
C HIS A 654 12.99 26.51 -12.12
N LEU A 655 13.28 25.20 -12.16
CA LEU A 655 13.72 24.47 -10.98
C LEU A 655 15.24 24.68 -10.79
N HIS A 656 15.66 25.07 -9.59
CA HIS A 656 17.07 25.30 -9.26
C HIS A 656 17.93 24.08 -9.68
N PRO A 657 19.14 24.27 -10.26
CA PRO A 657 19.94 23.17 -10.79
C PRO A 657 20.34 22.13 -9.73
N ASP A 658 20.59 22.56 -8.49
CA ASP A 658 20.93 21.66 -7.36
C ASP A 658 19.74 20.80 -6.86
N ILE A 659 18.53 21.02 -7.35
CA ILE A 659 17.37 20.21 -6.98
C ILE A 659 17.30 18.97 -7.88
N GLU A 660 17.35 17.81 -7.23
CA GLU A 660 17.24 16.50 -7.85
C GLU A 660 15.81 16.23 -8.34
N VAL A 661 15.64 15.47 -9.42
CA VAL A 661 14.33 15.16 -10.00
C VAL A 661 14.17 13.66 -10.18
N TYR A 662 13.16 13.08 -9.53
CA TYR A 662 12.85 11.66 -9.66
C TYR A 662 12.25 11.30 -11.02
N TRP A 663 12.68 10.15 -11.54
CA TRP A 663 12.16 9.53 -12.75
C TRP A 663 12.14 8.01 -12.62
N THR A 664 11.02 7.40 -13.03
CA THR A 664 10.80 5.95 -12.92
C THR A 664 11.18 5.18 -14.18
N GLY A 665 11.41 5.86 -15.30
CA GLY A 665 11.64 5.22 -16.59
C GLY A 665 10.49 5.43 -17.58
N PRO A 666 10.37 4.57 -18.62
CA PRO A 666 9.34 4.71 -19.66
C PRO A 666 7.89 4.69 -19.15
N GLY A 667 7.66 4.17 -17.95
CA GLY A 667 6.38 4.18 -17.24
C GLY A 667 6.60 4.09 -15.72
N VAL A 668 5.52 4.16 -14.94
CA VAL A 668 5.57 4.11 -13.46
C VAL A 668 6.33 2.89 -12.94
N LYS A 669 6.15 1.73 -13.59
CA LYS A 669 6.91 0.49 -13.37
C LYS A 669 7.88 0.22 -14.54
N GLY A 670 8.64 1.24 -14.92
CA GLY A 670 9.60 1.19 -16.04
C GLY A 670 10.91 0.51 -15.64
N LEU A 671 10.89 -0.83 -15.50
CA LEU A 671 12.06 -1.64 -15.16
C LEU A 671 13.28 -1.32 -16.04
N ILE A 672 13.12 -1.47 -17.35
CA ILE A 672 14.20 -1.31 -18.32
C ILE A 672 14.20 0.12 -18.87
N LYS A 673 15.39 0.71 -18.97
CA LYS A 673 15.59 2.08 -19.47
C LYS A 673 16.58 2.05 -20.62
N THR A 674 16.24 2.72 -21.72
CA THR A 674 17.11 2.88 -22.90
C THR A 674 17.76 4.27 -22.91
N LYS A 675 18.89 4.41 -23.61
CA LYS A 675 19.59 5.70 -23.76
C LYS A 675 18.68 6.81 -24.27
N ARG A 676 17.86 6.51 -25.28
CA ARG A 676 16.86 7.44 -25.85
C ARG A 676 15.90 7.98 -24.79
N GLN A 677 15.40 7.12 -23.90
CA GLN A 677 14.43 7.52 -22.87
C GLN A 677 15.10 8.37 -21.78
N ALA A 678 16.31 7.98 -21.34
CA ALA A 678 17.08 8.74 -20.38
C ALA A 678 17.45 10.14 -20.94
N ASP A 679 17.90 10.21 -22.19
CA ASP A 679 18.23 11.46 -22.88
C ASP A 679 17.01 12.35 -23.09
N TRP A 680 15.87 11.78 -23.46
CA TRP A 680 14.61 12.52 -23.57
C TRP A 680 14.28 13.22 -22.25
N PHE A 681 14.31 12.48 -21.14
CA PHE A 681 13.97 13.05 -19.84
C PHE A 681 15.01 14.10 -19.42
N ALA A 682 16.30 13.76 -19.46
CA ALA A 682 17.39 14.64 -19.06
C ALA A 682 17.42 15.95 -19.86
N LYS A 683 17.12 15.90 -21.17
CA LYS A 683 17.02 17.09 -22.04
C LYS A 683 15.88 18.02 -21.62
N LEU A 684 14.73 17.47 -21.25
CA LEU A 684 13.57 18.27 -20.83
C LEU A 684 13.83 18.96 -19.48
N ILE A 685 14.37 18.23 -18.50
CA ILE A 685 14.63 18.76 -17.15
C ILE A 685 16.00 19.46 -17.01
N LYS A 686 16.83 19.43 -18.05
CA LYS A 686 18.19 20.01 -18.14
C LYS A 686 19.16 19.55 -17.04
N ARG A 687 19.03 18.30 -16.58
CA ARG A 687 19.91 17.68 -15.56
C ARG A 687 19.81 16.15 -15.63
N LYS A 688 20.75 15.46 -14.97
CA LYS A 688 20.68 13.99 -14.87
C LYS A 688 19.51 13.56 -13.99
N PRO A 689 18.71 12.56 -14.38
CA PRO A 689 17.62 12.04 -13.56
C PRO A 689 18.13 11.35 -12.29
N THR A 690 17.32 11.43 -11.25
CA THR A 690 17.43 10.56 -10.06
C THR A 690 16.45 9.41 -10.25
N ILE A 691 16.94 8.17 -10.21
CA ILE A 691 16.10 7.00 -10.50
C ILE A 691 15.25 6.65 -9.28
N PHE A 692 13.95 6.54 -9.52
CA PHE A 692 12.97 5.95 -8.63
C PHE A 692 12.60 4.57 -9.20
N GLN A 693 13.27 3.51 -8.78
CA GLN A 693 13.05 2.18 -9.36
C GLN A 693 11.87 1.46 -8.68
N ASN A 694 10.75 1.32 -9.39
CA ASN A 694 9.57 0.60 -8.95
C ASN A 694 9.55 -0.86 -9.47
N GLY A 695 8.98 -1.76 -8.66
CA GLY A 695 8.48 -3.07 -9.11
C GLY A 695 9.54 -4.07 -9.56
N THR A 696 10.52 -4.35 -8.70
CA THR A 696 11.71 -5.19 -9.01
C THR A 696 11.53 -6.69 -8.76
N GLY A 697 10.43 -7.09 -8.11
CA GLY A 697 10.23 -8.48 -7.68
C GLY A 697 9.79 -9.42 -8.82
N PRO A 698 10.46 -10.57 -9.00
CA PRO A 698 10.09 -11.52 -10.05
C PRO A 698 8.76 -12.24 -9.77
N HIS A 699 8.27 -12.31 -8.53
CA HIS A 699 7.11 -13.10 -8.15
C HIS A 699 5.86 -12.24 -8.00
N ASN A 700 5.24 -11.85 -9.11
CA ASN A 700 4.10 -10.91 -9.10
C ASN A 700 4.43 -9.60 -8.36
N LEU A 701 5.58 -8.99 -8.68
CA LEU A 701 6.13 -7.80 -8.02
C LEU A 701 6.62 -8.02 -6.58
N LEU A 702 6.63 -9.26 -6.09
CA LEU A 702 7.23 -9.63 -4.82
C LEU A 702 8.62 -10.24 -5.04
N SER A 703 9.47 -10.07 -4.05
CA SER A 703 10.83 -10.59 -4.04
C SER A 703 11.00 -11.58 -2.89
N TYR A 704 11.50 -12.75 -3.20
CA TYR A 704 11.95 -13.74 -2.23
C TYR A 704 13.43 -13.49 -1.91
N ILE A 705 13.86 -13.89 -0.71
CA ILE A 705 15.17 -13.53 -0.13
C ILE A 705 16.35 -13.89 -1.05
N VAL A 706 16.25 -14.99 -1.79
CA VAL A 706 17.33 -15.57 -2.61
C VAL A 706 17.13 -15.34 -4.12
N ASP A 707 16.33 -14.35 -4.49
CA ASP A 707 16.12 -14.00 -5.88
C ASP A 707 17.29 -13.22 -6.48
N GLU A 708 17.80 -13.75 -7.59
CA GLU A 708 18.77 -13.08 -8.43
C GLU A 708 18.09 -11.92 -9.15
N THR A 709 18.77 -10.77 -9.20
CA THR A 709 18.28 -9.58 -9.91
C THR A 709 19.39 -9.06 -10.81
N ASP A 710 19.25 -9.18 -12.13
CA ASP A 710 20.25 -8.70 -13.07
C ASP A 710 20.04 -7.21 -13.38
N TRP A 711 20.59 -6.36 -12.52
CA TRP A 711 20.50 -4.90 -12.65
C TRP A 711 21.17 -4.38 -13.93
N ASN A 712 22.26 -5.00 -14.37
CA ASN A 712 22.96 -4.64 -15.60
C ASN A 712 22.14 -4.99 -16.84
N ALA A 713 21.39 -6.10 -16.84
CA ALA A 713 20.51 -6.43 -17.96
C ALA A 713 19.33 -5.45 -18.14
N TRP A 714 18.97 -4.67 -17.11
CA TRP A 714 17.87 -3.69 -17.21
C TRP A 714 18.30 -2.34 -17.79
N HIS A 715 19.59 -2.06 -17.82
CA HIS A 715 20.12 -0.75 -18.18
C HIS A 715 21.23 -0.88 -19.22
N TYR A 716 21.41 0.17 -20.03
CA TYR A 716 22.46 0.18 -21.03
C TYR A 716 23.84 0.52 -20.40
N PRO A 717 24.96 0.11 -21.03
CA PRO A 717 26.30 0.45 -20.53
C PRO A 717 26.49 1.96 -20.36
N GLY A 718 27.04 2.37 -19.20
CA GLY A 718 27.25 3.78 -18.85
C GLY A 718 26.04 4.46 -18.19
N PHE A 719 24.89 3.79 -18.06
CA PHE A 719 23.70 4.35 -17.42
C PHE A 719 23.97 4.76 -15.97
N PHE A 720 24.54 3.86 -15.17
CA PHE A 720 24.77 4.07 -13.74
C PHE A 720 25.90 5.08 -13.47
N GLU A 721 26.94 5.02 -14.29
CA GLU A 721 28.17 5.78 -14.11
C GLU A 721 28.05 7.21 -14.64
N ASN A 722 27.32 7.41 -15.74
CA ASN A 722 27.37 8.65 -16.51
C ASN A 722 26.03 9.39 -16.63
N ASP A 723 24.91 8.67 -16.76
CA ASP A 723 23.66 9.29 -17.22
C ASP A 723 22.64 9.58 -16.12
N ILE A 724 22.87 9.11 -14.89
CA ILE A 724 22.01 9.38 -13.74
C ILE A 724 22.74 10.22 -12.68
N HIS A 725 21.96 10.93 -11.86
CA HIS A 725 22.48 11.60 -10.67
C HIS A 725 22.56 10.64 -9.49
N ALA A 726 21.49 9.86 -9.28
CA ALA A 726 21.39 8.88 -8.21
C ALA A 726 20.48 7.72 -8.59
N PHE A 727 20.64 6.60 -7.89
CA PHE A 727 19.74 5.45 -8.01
C PHE A 727 19.11 5.10 -6.66
N HIS A 728 17.80 5.28 -6.55
CA HIS A 728 17.01 4.86 -5.39
C HIS A 728 15.97 3.82 -5.80
N LYS A 729 16.08 2.62 -5.22
CA LYS A 729 15.06 1.59 -5.36
C LYS A 729 13.90 1.83 -4.40
N ASN A 730 12.67 1.92 -4.91
CA ASN A 730 11.49 1.91 -4.05
C ASN A 730 11.36 0.54 -3.40
N SER A 731 11.45 0.53 -2.07
CA SER A 731 11.62 -0.69 -1.30
C SER A 731 10.76 -0.70 -0.05
N HIS A 732 10.09 -1.82 0.17
CA HIS A 732 9.56 -2.19 1.48
C HIS A 732 10.74 -2.67 2.33
N MET A 733 11.47 -1.70 2.91
CA MET A 733 12.68 -2.00 3.67
C MET A 733 12.40 -2.88 4.89
N GLY A 734 13.43 -3.61 5.29
CA GLY A 734 13.29 -4.92 5.93
C GLY A 734 13.00 -6.00 4.89
N GLY A 735 11.81 -6.01 4.29
CA GLY A 735 11.38 -7.06 3.35
C GLY A 735 12.23 -7.21 2.08
N GLU A 736 12.78 -6.13 1.54
CA GLU A 736 13.57 -6.15 0.29
C GLU A 736 15.07 -5.95 0.54
N GLY A 737 15.56 -6.31 1.73
CA GLY A 737 16.97 -6.13 2.12
C GLY A 737 17.95 -6.81 1.17
N ALA A 738 17.73 -8.08 0.82
CA ALA A 738 18.63 -8.82 -0.08
C ALA A 738 18.74 -8.19 -1.48
N GLN A 739 17.62 -7.80 -2.07
CA GLN A 739 17.64 -7.10 -3.37
C GLN A 739 18.37 -5.76 -3.28
N ASN A 740 18.13 -4.96 -2.24
CA ASN A 740 18.85 -3.70 -2.04
C ASN A 740 20.35 -3.91 -1.87
N SER A 741 20.75 -4.97 -1.17
CA SER A 741 22.17 -5.33 -1.08
C SER A 741 22.76 -5.67 -2.44
N THR A 742 22.09 -6.46 -3.28
CA THR A 742 22.61 -6.76 -4.62
C THR A 742 22.66 -5.52 -5.52
N LEU A 743 21.74 -4.58 -5.32
CA LEU A 743 21.77 -3.28 -5.99
C LEU A 743 22.99 -2.47 -5.52
N ALA A 744 23.27 -2.42 -4.22
CA ALA A 744 24.48 -1.79 -3.70
C ALA A 744 25.75 -2.36 -4.34
N ASP A 745 25.80 -3.68 -4.51
CA ASP A 745 26.91 -4.36 -5.17
C ASP A 745 27.08 -3.92 -6.63
N CYS A 746 25.97 -3.92 -7.39
CA CYS A 746 25.96 -3.43 -8.76
C CYS A 746 26.37 -1.96 -8.88
N LEU A 747 25.84 -1.07 -8.03
CA LEU A 747 26.11 0.37 -8.10
C LEU A 747 27.53 0.72 -7.62
N TRP A 748 28.16 -0.15 -6.83
CA TRP A 748 29.52 0.03 -6.34
C TRP A 748 30.55 -0.40 -7.39
N ASN A 749 30.40 -1.60 -7.98
CA ASN A 749 31.28 -2.12 -9.02
C ASN A 749 30.45 -2.74 -10.16
N VAL A 750 30.05 -1.88 -11.09
CA VAL A 750 29.12 -2.21 -12.20
C VAL A 750 29.72 -3.31 -13.07
N LYS A 751 31.04 -3.24 -13.32
CA LYS A 751 31.75 -4.17 -14.21
C LYS A 751 31.91 -5.56 -13.61
N ALA A 752 32.17 -5.68 -12.31
CA ALA A 752 32.38 -6.96 -11.66
C ALA A 752 31.09 -7.61 -11.14
N TYR A 753 29.96 -6.89 -11.20
CA TYR A 753 28.68 -7.36 -10.71
C TYR A 753 28.24 -8.68 -11.38
N ASP A 754 27.91 -9.65 -10.54
CA ASP A 754 27.42 -10.98 -10.93
C ASP A 754 26.20 -11.30 -10.05
N PRO A 755 24.98 -11.40 -10.62
CA PRO A 755 23.76 -11.56 -9.84
C PRO A 755 23.77 -12.77 -8.91
N ALA A 756 24.32 -13.90 -9.37
CA ALA A 756 24.35 -15.16 -8.64
C ALA A 756 25.35 -15.12 -7.46
N LYS A 757 26.54 -14.54 -7.68
CA LYS A 757 27.52 -14.34 -6.59
C LYS A 757 27.02 -13.31 -5.59
N SER A 758 26.43 -12.21 -6.09
CA SER A 758 25.96 -11.10 -5.27
C SER A 758 24.85 -11.52 -4.31
N ILE A 759 23.82 -12.22 -4.80
CA ILE A 759 22.71 -12.66 -3.94
C ILE A 759 23.16 -13.64 -2.85
N ARG A 760 24.12 -14.52 -3.16
CA ARG A 760 24.71 -15.45 -2.19
C ARG A 760 25.50 -14.69 -1.12
N ALA A 761 26.33 -13.73 -1.52
CA ALA A 761 27.10 -12.90 -0.60
C ALA A 761 26.21 -12.00 0.28
N SER A 762 25.21 -11.35 -0.32
CA SER A 762 24.19 -10.56 0.38
C SER A 762 23.45 -11.41 1.41
N THR A 763 22.97 -12.59 1.00
CA THR A 763 22.22 -13.48 1.91
C THR A 763 23.12 -13.93 3.07
N ALA A 764 24.39 -14.24 2.81
CA ALA A 764 25.34 -14.56 3.86
C ALA A 764 25.56 -13.39 4.84
N MET A 765 25.70 -12.17 4.31
CA MET A 765 25.92 -10.96 5.12
C MET A 765 24.72 -10.65 6.01
N LEU A 766 23.51 -10.77 5.48
CA LEU A 766 22.28 -10.40 6.18
C LEU A 766 21.73 -11.50 7.10
N PHE A 767 21.97 -12.78 6.78
CA PHE A 767 21.30 -13.90 7.46
C PHE A 767 22.24 -15.00 7.97
N GLY A 768 23.49 -15.06 7.50
CA GLY A 768 24.44 -16.12 7.81
C GLY A 768 24.71 -17.06 6.62
N LYS A 769 25.85 -17.75 6.67
CA LYS A 769 26.49 -18.45 5.54
C LYS A 769 25.61 -19.48 4.82
N ASP A 770 24.72 -20.16 5.55
CA ASP A 770 23.94 -21.29 5.03
C ASP A 770 22.53 -20.89 4.54
N MET A 771 22.09 -19.65 4.81
CA MET A 771 20.69 -19.24 4.57
C MET A 771 20.30 -19.35 3.08
N PHE A 772 21.22 -19.03 2.16
CA PHE A 772 20.95 -19.13 0.73
C PHE A 772 20.58 -20.56 0.32
N ASP A 773 21.42 -21.53 0.72
CA ASP A 773 21.22 -22.94 0.34
C ASP A 773 20.01 -23.57 1.06
N ILE A 774 19.64 -23.04 2.24
CA ILE A 774 18.42 -23.43 2.94
C ILE A 774 17.16 -22.97 2.16
N LEU A 775 17.14 -21.74 1.66
CA LEU A 775 15.95 -21.14 1.05
C LEU A 775 15.81 -21.44 -0.45
N LYS A 776 16.91 -21.63 -1.18
CA LYS A 776 16.86 -21.80 -2.64
C LYS A 776 15.91 -22.92 -3.12
N PRO A 777 15.92 -24.14 -2.55
CA PRO A 777 14.99 -25.19 -3.00
C PRO A 777 13.51 -24.81 -2.82
N GLY A 778 13.19 -24.10 -1.74
CA GLY A 778 11.84 -23.62 -1.49
C GLY A 778 11.44 -22.46 -2.40
N ARG A 779 12.34 -21.51 -2.69
CA ARG A 779 12.13 -20.47 -3.71
C ARG A 779 11.82 -21.08 -5.07
N ASP A 780 12.65 -22.03 -5.51
CA ASP A 780 12.50 -22.68 -6.81
C ASP A 780 11.15 -23.43 -6.88
N ALA A 781 10.73 -24.10 -5.79
CA ALA A 781 9.41 -24.73 -5.68
C ALA A 781 8.24 -23.72 -5.70
N MET A 782 8.37 -22.57 -5.03
CA MET A 782 7.36 -21.52 -5.00
C MET A 782 7.17 -20.82 -6.34
N THR A 783 8.23 -20.71 -7.15
CA THR A 783 8.17 -20.07 -8.48
C THR A 783 7.12 -20.71 -9.38
N TYR A 784 6.87 -22.03 -9.24
CA TYR A 784 5.80 -22.72 -9.98
C TYR A 784 4.41 -22.13 -9.71
N PHE A 785 4.18 -21.56 -8.53
CA PHE A 785 2.90 -21.00 -8.12
C PHE A 785 2.69 -19.56 -8.62
N ASP A 786 3.65 -18.93 -9.31
CA ASP A 786 3.51 -17.55 -9.82
C ASP A 786 2.33 -17.37 -10.77
N LYS A 787 1.90 -18.45 -11.44
CA LYS A 787 0.69 -18.49 -12.29
C LYS A 787 -0.63 -18.40 -11.52
N TYR A 788 -0.58 -18.44 -10.18
CA TYR A 788 -1.69 -18.22 -9.26
C TYR A 788 -1.43 -16.94 -8.45
N PRO A 789 -1.63 -15.74 -9.03
CA PRO A 789 -1.23 -14.48 -8.41
C PRO A 789 -1.77 -14.33 -6.99
N TYR A 790 -0.85 -14.20 -6.03
CA TYR A 790 -1.16 -14.09 -4.59
C TYR A 790 -2.06 -15.22 -4.06
N GLY A 791 -1.90 -16.43 -4.61
CA GLY A 791 -2.68 -17.62 -4.24
C GLY A 791 -4.06 -17.71 -4.88
N SER A 792 -4.38 -16.85 -5.85
CA SER A 792 -5.68 -16.84 -6.52
C SER A 792 -5.81 -18.00 -7.51
N LEU A 793 -6.81 -18.87 -7.31
CA LEU A 793 -7.07 -20.00 -8.20
C LEU A 793 -7.61 -19.56 -9.56
N THR A 794 -7.07 -20.13 -10.62
CA THR A 794 -7.51 -19.98 -12.02
C THR A 794 -8.07 -21.33 -12.53
N PRO A 795 -8.78 -21.39 -13.67
CA PRO A 795 -9.25 -22.66 -14.22
C PRO A 795 -8.15 -23.69 -14.47
N GLU A 796 -6.90 -23.26 -14.68
CA GLU A 796 -5.76 -24.17 -14.82
C GLU A 796 -5.63 -25.15 -13.65
N ILE A 797 -6.09 -24.77 -12.46
CA ILE A 797 -6.05 -25.62 -11.26
C ILE A 797 -6.76 -26.97 -11.46
N VAL A 798 -7.79 -27.04 -12.31
CA VAL A 798 -8.54 -28.29 -12.55
C VAL A 798 -7.75 -29.30 -13.38
N THR A 799 -6.65 -28.86 -14.00
CA THR A 799 -5.74 -29.68 -14.81
C THR A 799 -4.50 -30.11 -14.05
N GLU A 800 -4.29 -29.59 -12.84
CA GLU A 800 -3.09 -29.83 -12.05
C GLU A 800 -3.11 -31.18 -11.34
N ASN A 801 -1.90 -31.72 -11.14
CA ASN A 801 -1.73 -32.84 -10.23
C ASN A 801 -1.64 -32.31 -8.78
N VAL A 802 -2.70 -32.53 -8.00
CA VAL A 802 -2.80 -32.11 -6.59
C VAL A 802 -1.60 -32.59 -5.76
N ALA A 803 -1.18 -33.84 -5.92
CA ALA A 803 -0.05 -34.38 -5.15
C ALA A 803 1.28 -33.67 -5.47
N ASN A 804 1.47 -33.25 -6.72
CA ASN A 804 2.64 -32.45 -7.12
C ASN A 804 2.60 -31.06 -6.47
N LEU A 805 1.45 -30.39 -6.49
CA LEU A 805 1.27 -29.10 -5.82
C LEU A 805 1.55 -29.20 -4.31
N GLU A 806 1.01 -30.24 -3.66
CA GLU A 806 1.27 -30.50 -2.24
C GLU A 806 2.76 -30.75 -1.96
N ALA A 807 3.44 -31.52 -2.80
CA ALA A 807 4.88 -31.77 -2.66
C ALA A 807 5.70 -30.48 -2.78
N LYS A 808 5.41 -29.61 -3.75
CA LYS A 808 6.10 -28.31 -3.90
C LYS A 808 5.82 -27.37 -2.74
N ALA A 809 4.56 -27.26 -2.31
CA ALA A 809 4.18 -26.45 -1.16
C ALA A 809 4.86 -26.95 0.12
N LYS A 810 5.02 -28.28 0.28
CA LYS A 810 5.76 -28.88 1.39
C LYS A 810 7.25 -28.54 1.36
N ILE A 811 7.91 -28.61 0.20
CA ILE A 811 9.33 -28.19 0.08
C ILE A 811 9.50 -26.74 0.53
N ALA A 812 8.62 -25.84 0.08
CA ALA A 812 8.66 -24.44 0.46
C ALA A 812 8.49 -24.24 1.98
N ALA A 813 7.51 -24.92 2.58
CA ALA A 813 7.25 -24.88 4.02
C ALA A 813 8.44 -25.43 4.83
N ASP A 814 8.98 -26.59 4.47
CA ASP A 814 10.10 -27.22 5.18
C ASP A 814 11.37 -26.33 5.13
N CYS A 815 11.65 -25.70 3.98
CA CYS A 815 12.75 -24.75 3.83
C CYS A 815 12.55 -23.51 4.72
N TRP A 816 11.32 -22.98 4.78
CA TRP A 816 10.99 -21.84 5.64
C TRP A 816 11.15 -22.18 7.12
N GLU A 817 10.68 -23.34 7.57
CA GLU A 817 10.90 -23.81 8.94
C GLU A 817 12.38 -23.95 9.28
N LYS A 818 13.16 -24.52 8.36
CA LYS A 818 14.62 -24.66 8.52
C LYS A 818 15.30 -23.29 8.62
N ALA A 819 14.90 -22.33 7.80
CA ALA A 819 15.42 -20.97 7.82
C ALA A 819 15.09 -20.25 9.15
N ARG A 820 13.86 -20.39 9.66
CA ARG A 820 13.47 -19.83 10.97
C ARG A 820 14.28 -20.42 12.11
N LYS A 821 14.56 -21.73 12.09
CA LYS A 821 15.44 -22.37 13.08
C LYS A 821 16.90 -21.91 12.97
N TYR A 822 17.36 -21.60 11.76
CA TYR A 822 18.73 -21.14 11.52
C TYR A 822 18.96 -19.71 12.04
N ASN A 823 18.09 -18.76 11.68
CA ASN A 823 18.23 -17.37 12.11
C ASN A 823 16.88 -16.61 12.11
N GLU A 824 16.07 -16.84 13.13
CA GLU A 824 14.77 -16.17 13.28
C GLU A 824 14.91 -14.64 13.41
N PHE A 825 15.95 -14.16 14.07
CA PHE A 825 16.19 -12.73 14.28
C PHE A 825 16.39 -12.01 12.95
N ALA A 826 17.26 -12.53 12.07
CA ALA A 826 17.47 -11.95 10.75
C ALA A 826 16.18 -12.02 9.91
N LEU A 827 15.42 -13.11 9.96
CA LEU A 827 14.15 -13.23 9.23
C LEU A 827 13.04 -12.31 9.75
N LYS A 828 13.04 -11.93 11.04
CA LYS A 828 12.12 -10.90 11.57
C LYS A 828 12.43 -9.51 11.00
N ASN A 829 13.71 -9.23 10.75
CA ASN A 829 14.14 -7.95 10.16
C ASN A 829 14.11 -7.96 8.63
N TYR A 830 14.35 -9.12 7.99
CA TYR A 830 14.57 -9.26 6.55
C TYR A 830 13.77 -10.39 5.88
N GLY A 831 12.63 -10.80 6.44
CA GLY A 831 11.90 -12.00 6.00
C GLY A 831 11.31 -11.94 4.59
N GLY A 832 11.26 -10.75 3.99
CA GLY A 832 10.74 -10.51 2.65
C GLY A 832 9.35 -11.07 2.40
N ALA A 833 9.05 -11.32 1.12
CA ALA A 833 7.79 -11.94 0.74
C ALA A 833 7.82 -13.47 0.85
N TYR A 834 8.93 -14.07 1.30
CA TYR A 834 9.15 -15.52 1.28
C TYR A 834 8.06 -16.27 2.09
N GLY A 835 7.81 -15.85 3.33
CA GLY A 835 6.75 -16.44 4.15
C GLY A 835 5.35 -16.28 3.54
N GLY A 836 5.08 -15.15 2.87
CA GLY A 836 3.84 -14.94 2.10
C GLY A 836 3.72 -15.92 0.92
N GLY A 837 4.82 -16.14 0.19
CA GLY A 837 4.92 -17.15 -0.86
C GLY A 837 4.56 -18.55 -0.38
N VAL A 838 5.05 -18.95 0.80
CA VAL A 838 4.71 -20.25 1.42
C VAL A 838 3.21 -20.34 1.69
N VAL A 839 2.60 -19.27 2.21
CA VAL A 839 1.15 -19.20 2.46
C VAL A 839 0.36 -19.30 1.16
N TYR A 840 0.78 -18.60 0.10
CA TYR A 840 0.12 -18.66 -1.21
C TYR A 840 0.21 -20.05 -1.83
N ALA A 841 1.39 -20.69 -1.80
CA ALA A 841 1.58 -22.04 -2.31
C ALA A 841 0.70 -23.06 -1.56
N ALA A 842 0.64 -22.96 -0.23
CA ALA A 842 -0.23 -23.81 0.59
C ALA A 842 -1.73 -23.59 0.29
N ALA A 843 -2.14 -22.34 0.09
CA ALA A 843 -3.51 -22.00 -0.25
C ALA A 843 -3.92 -22.59 -1.62
N VAL A 844 -3.03 -22.52 -2.62
CA VAL A 844 -3.25 -23.11 -3.94
C VAL A 844 -3.35 -24.64 -3.85
N ALA A 845 -2.39 -25.30 -3.20
CA ALA A 845 -2.40 -26.76 -3.05
C ALA A 845 -3.66 -27.26 -2.32
N LYS A 846 -4.10 -26.55 -1.28
CA LYS A 846 -5.35 -26.84 -0.58
C LYS A 846 -6.57 -26.62 -1.48
N GLY A 847 -6.59 -25.51 -2.20
CA GLY A 847 -7.68 -25.15 -3.12
C GLY A 847 -7.84 -26.13 -4.28
N ALA A 848 -6.75 -26.73 -4.75
CA ALA A 848 -6.75 -27.70 -5.83
C ALA A 848 -7.54 -28.98 -5.52
N LYS A 849 -7.73 -29.33 -4.24
CA LYS A 849 -8.52 -30.51 -3.84
C LYS A 849 -10.01 -30.36 -4.15
N ASN A 850 -10.51 -29.13 -4.06
CA ASN A 850 -11.91 -28.78 -4.28
C ASN A 850 -11.95 -27.45 -5.03
N PRO A 851 -11.60 -27.46 -6.32
CA PRO A 851 -11.49 -26.23 -7.08
C PRO A 851 -12.87 -25.57 -7.23
N PRO A 852 -12.92 -24.23 -7.37
CA PRO A 852 -14.16 -23.53 -7.67
C PRO A 852 -14.80 -24.04 -8.96
N ASP A 853 -16.14 -24.04 -9.01
CA ASP A 853 -16.85 -24.25 -10.26
C ASP A 853 -16.72 -23.00 -11.15
N PHE A 854 -15.71 -23.00 -12.00
CA PHE A 854 -15.42 -21.89 -12.91
C PHE A 854 -16.49 -21.70 -13.99
N LEU A 855 -17.16 -22.78 -14.42
CA LEU A 855 -18.26 -22.70 -15.40
C LEU A 855 -19.44 -21.94 -14.80
N SER A 856 -19.82 -22.26 -13.57
CA SER A 856 -20.87 -21.52 -12.85
C SER A 856 -20.46 -20.08 -12.55
N ARG A 857 -19.20 -19.86 -12.15
CA ARG A 857 -18.66 -18.52 -11.85
C ARG A 857 -18.71 -17.57 -13.04
N TYR A 858 -18.39 -18.07 -14.24
CA TYR A 858 -18.32 -17.28 -15.48
C TYR A 858 -19.51 -17.54 -16.42
N LYS A 859 -20.61 -18.11 -15.92
CA LYS A 859 -21.76 -18.53 -16.74
C LYS A 859 -22.27 -17.45 -17.69
N LYS A 860 -22.35 -16.20 -17.21
CA LYS A 860 -22.79 -15.06 -18.01
C LYS A 860 -21.78 -14.74 -19.12
N ASP A 861 -20.51 -14.63 -18.77
CA ASP A 861 -19.44 -14.27 -19.72
C ASP A 861 -19.25 -15.34 -20.80
N ILE A 862 -19.42 -16.62 -20.45
CA ILE A 862 -19.43 -17.75 -21.38
C ILE A 862 -20.60 -17.60 -22.36
N ALA A 863 -21.83 -17.38 -21.87
CA ALA A 863 -23.01 -17.25 -22.72
C ALA A 863 -22.90 -16.04 -23.68
N ASP A 864 -22.38 -14.91 -23.21
CA ASP A 864 -22.14 -13.73 -24.04
C ASP A 864 -21.08 -14.01 -25.11
N THR A 865 -20.01 -14.73 -24.76
CA THR A 865 -18.95 -15.11 -25.71
C THR A 865 -19.46 -16.10 -26.75
N GLU A 866 -20.28 -17.08 -26.35
CA GLU A 866 -20.89 -18.04 -27.27
C GLU A 866 -21.82 -17.35 -28.26
N LYS A 867 -22.61 -16.37 -27.81
CA LYS A 867 -23.45 -15.56 -28.70
C LYS A 867 -22.61 -14.84 -29.76
N VAL A 868 -21.51 -14.21 -29.35
CA VAL A 868 -20.58 -13.54 -30.27
C VAL A 868 -20.00 -14.53 -31.28
N ALA A 869 -19.60 -15.72 -30.84
CA ALA A 869 -19.09 -16.75 -31.74
C ALA A 869 -20.16 -17.25 -32.73
N ARG A 870 -21.42 -17.41 -32.29
CA ARG A 870 -22.54 -17.74 -33.18
C ARG A 870 -22.77 -16.66 -34.24
N ASP A 871 -22.70 -15.38 -33.85
CA ASP A 871 -22.89 -14.25 -34.76
C ASP A 871 -21.74 -14.12 -35.77
N GLN A 872 -20.49 -14.39 -35.35
CA GLN A 872 -19.30 -14.20 -36.19
C GLN A 872 -18.98 -15.38 -37.11
N VAL A 873 -19.15 -16.62 -36.64
CA VAL A 873 -18.76 -17.82 -37.41
C VAL A 873 -19.90 -18.80 -37.65
N GLY A 874 -21.02 -18.68 -36.93
CA GLY A 874 -22.08 -19.71 -36.88
C GLY A 874 -21.61 -20.97 -36.17
N ILE A 875 -22.44 -21.53 -35.28
CA ILE A 875 -22.12 -22.77 -34.55
C ILE A 875 -23.27 -23.76 -34.78
N GLY A 876 -23.01 -24.76 -35.62
CA GLY A 876 -23.97 -25.77 -36.05
C GLY A 876 -23.96 -27.03 -35.17
N LYS A 877 -24.78 -28.01 -35.56
CA LYS A 877 -24.84 -29.31 -34.89
C LYS A 877 -23.55 -30.09 -35.17
N GLY A 878 -22.76 -30.37 -34.14
CA GLY A 878 -21.49 -31.11 -34.23
C GLY A 878 -20.23 -30.23 -34.25
N ASP A 879 -20.37 -28.91 -34.26
CA ASP A 879 -19.27 -27.96 -34.03
C ASP A 879 -18.94 -27.89 -32.52
N ILE A 880 -17.68 -27.62 -32.19
CA ILE A 880 -17.22 -27.55 -30.80
C ILE A 880 -16.82 -26.12 -30.46
N PHE A 881 -17.54 -25.51 -29.51
CA PHE A 881 -17.21 -24.21 -28.95
C PHE A 881 -16.32 -24.33 -27.72
N LYS A 882 -15.34 -23.43 -27.61
CA LYS A 882 -14.45 -23.30 -26.45
C LYS A 882 -14.39 -21.84 -26.01
N SER A 883 -14.89 -21.58 -24.81
CA SER A 883 -14.74 -20.30 -24.11
C SER A 883 -13.37 -20.21 -23.44
N PRO A 884 -12.94 -19.04 -22.92
CA PRO A 884 -11.70 -18.91 -22.16
C PRO A 884 -11.58 -19.87 -20.98
N VAL A 885 -12.70 -20.24 -20.33
CA VAL A 885 -12.70 -21.21 -19.21
C VAL A 885 -12.39 -22.63 -19.69
N ASP A 886 -12.76 -22.97 -20.92
CA ASP A 886 -12.47 -24.27 -21.53
C ASP A 886 -11.03 -24.39 -22.04
N MET A 887 -10.28 -23.28 -22.00
CA MET A 887 -8.90 -23.15 -22.45
C MET A 887 -7.98 -22.79 -21.28
N PRO A 888 -7.78 -23.69 -20.28
CA PRO A 888 -6.90 -23.43 -19.13
C PRO A 888 -5.50 -22.96 -19.52
N GLY A 889 -4.96 -22.04 -18.72
CA GLY A 889 -3.74 -21.28 -18.98
C GLY A 889 -4.04 -19.79 -19.17
N GLY A 890 -3.00 -18.98 -19.35
CA GLY A 890 -3.13 -17.52 -19.43
C GLY A 890 -3.79 -16.87 -18.20
N ILE A 891 -4.14 -15.59 -18.30
CA ILE A 891 -4.88 -14.86 -17.28
C ILE A 891 -6.29 -14.53 -17.77
N LEU A 892 -7.31 -15.04 -17.08
CA LEU A 892 -8.71 -14.72 -17.38
C LEU A 892 -9.05 -13.28 -17.03
N SER A 893 -9.73 -12.60 -17.94
CA SER A 893 -10.21 -11.23 -17.73
C SER A 893 -11.48 -10.94 -18.54
N VAL A 894 -12.40 -10.17 -17.95
CA VAL A 894 -13.40 -9.44 -18.73
C VAL A 894 -12.73 -8.13 -19.13
N TYR A 895 -12.06 -8.13 -20.27
CA TYR A 895 -11.16 -7.07 -20.67
C TYR A 895 -11.95 -5.84 -21.14
N ALA A 896 -11.83 -4.77 -20.37
CA ALA A 896 -12.37 -3.45 -20.68
C ALA A 896 -11.21 -2.44 -20.63
N HIS A 897 -10.87 -1.84 -21.77
CA HIS A 897 -9.80 -0.85 -21.86
C HIS A 897 -10.24 0.33 -22.72
N ARG A 898 -9.81 1.54 -22.35
CA ARG A 898 -10.24 2.77 -23.05
C ARG A 898 -9.89 2.79 -24.56
N MET A 899 -8.88 2.02 -24.96
CA MET A 899 -8.42 1.93 -26.35
C MET A 899 -9.03 0.77 -27.12
N CYS A 900 -9.74 -0.15 -26.46
CA CYS A 900 -10.48 -1.24 -27.08
C CYS A 900 -11.98 -1.02 -26.80
N PRO A 901 -12.77 -0.53 -27.78
CA PRO A 901 -14.16 -0.15 -27.55
C PRO A 901 -15.10 -1.36 -27.28
N VAL A 902 -14.59 -2.59 -27.40
CA VAL A 902 -15.35 -3.82 -27.27
C VAL A 902 -14.87 -4.60 -26.04
N VAL A 903 -15.78 -4.81 -25.09
CA VAL A 903 -15.51 -5.65 -23.92
C VAL A 903 -15.66 -7.13 -24.31
N ARG A 904 -14.63 -7.93 -24.03
CA ARG A 904 -14.62 -9.38 -24.28
C ARG A 904 -14.10 -10.14 -23.07
N PHE A 905 -14.64 -11.33 -22.85
CA PHE A 905 -14.06 -12.28 -21.91
C PHE A 905 -12.92 -13.03 -22.59
N VAL A 906 -11.72 -12.98 -22.04
CA VAL A 906 -10.49 -13.44 -22.73
C VAL A 906 -9.55 -14.17 -21.78
N SER A 907 -8.68 -14.98 -22.38
CA SER A 907 -7.42 -15.42 -21.76
C SER A 907 -6.27 -14.57 -22.31
N ILE A 908 -5.59 -13.85 -21.43
CA ILE A 908 -4.40 -13.04 -21.76
C ILE A 908 -3.16 -13.92 -21.67
N LEU A 909 -2.42 -14.02 -22.77
CA LEU A 909 -1.16 -14.75 -22.89
C LEU A 909 0.01 -13.77 -22.83
N TYR A 910 0.75 -13.75 -21.73
CA TYR A 910 1.92 -12.88 -21.59
C TYR A 910 3.15 -13.47 -22.31
N ALA A 911 4.25 -12.73 -22.25
CA ALA A 911 5.51 -13.09 -22.88
C ALA A 911 5.99 -14.52 -22.58
N SER A 912 6.80 -15.06 -23.50
CA SER A 912 7.16 -16.48 -23.55
C SER A 912 7.84 -17.04 -22.30
N GLN A 913 8.56 -16.20 -21.54
CA GLN A 913 9.20 -16.57 -20.28
C GLN A 913 8.23 -16.56 -19.07
N THR A 914 6.98 -16.16 -19.25
CA THR A 914 5.98 -16.13 -18.18
C THR A 914 5.23 -17.45 -18.07
N PRO A 915 4.78 -17.85 -16.86
CA PRO A 915 3.92 -19.02 -16.71
C PRO A 915 2.57 -18.92 -17.44
N ALA A 916 2.10 -17.69 -17.70
CA ALA A 916 0.82 -17.41 -18.33
C ALA A 916 0.97 -17.14 -19.84
N ASN A 917 1.94 -17.77 -20.51
CA ASN A 917 2.22 -17.53 -21.94
C ASN A 917 1.37 -18.36 -22.91
N LYS A 918 0.59 -19.33 -22.42
CA LYS A 918 -0.16 -20.25 -23.27
C LYS A 918 -1.50 -20.65 -22.66
N VAL A 919 -2.41 -21.07 -23.52
CA VAL A 919 -3.66 -21.75 -23.17
C VAL A 919 -3.72 -23.10 -23.86
N THR A 920 -4.43 -24.05 -23.26
CA THR A 920 -4.60 -25.40 -23.80
C THR A 920 -6.04 -25.86 -23.67
N PHE A 921 -6.58 -26.56 -24.67
CA PHE A 921 -7.88 -27.20 -24.57
C PHE A 921 -7.92 -28.54 -25.28
N LYS A 922 -8.91 -29.37 -24.90
CA LYS A 922 -9.12 -30.70 -25.45
C LYS A 922 -10.41 -30.79 -26.25
N PHE A 923 -10.39 -31.61 -27.30
CA PHE A 923 -11.58 -31.99 -28.04
C PHE A 923 -11.49 -33.43 -28.53
N GLU A 924 -12.65 -34.06 -28.67
CA GLU A 924 -12.78 -35.38 -29.27
C GLU A 924 -13.10 -35.23 -30.76
N CYS A 925 -12.42 -36.03 -31.57
CA CYS A 925 -12.75 -36.21 -32.96
C CYS A 925 -13.79 -37.34 -33.06
N ASP A 926 -15.07 -37.00 -33.18
CA ASP A 926 -16.16 -37.98 -33.32
C ASP A 926 -17.00 -37.69 -34.57
N PRO A 927 -17.11 -38.62 -35.55
CA PRO A 927 -16.49 -39.95 -35.58
C PRO A 927 -14.97 -39.93 -35.81
N PHE A 928 -14.28 -40.98 -35.34
CA PHE A 928 -12.84 -41.23 -35.60
C PHE A 928 -12.65 -42.54 -36.38
N PRO A 929 -11.87 -42.56 -37.49
CA PRO A 929 -11.10 -41.43 -38.06
C PRO A 929 -12.02 -40.33 -38.62
N PRO A 930 -11.58 -39.06 -38.60
CA PRO A 930 -12.38 -37.96 -39.14
C PRO A 930 -12.61 -38.12 -40.64
N ALA A 931 -13.78 -37.69 -41.12
CA ALA A 931 -14.10 -37.69 -42.54
C ALA A 931 -13.33 -36.61 -43.34
N GLY A 932 -12.62 -35.70 -42.68
CA GLY A 932 -11.86 -34.61 -43.30
C GLY A 932 -11.06 -33.78 -42.27
N ALA A 933 -10.37 -32.74 -42.74
CA ALA A 933 -9.67 -31.80 -41.86
C ALA A 933 -10.64 -31.07 -40.92
N TYR A 934 -10.14 -30.59 -39.79
CA TYR A 934 -10.87 -29.67 -38.94
C TYR A 934 -10.47 -28.23 -39.27
N GLU A 935 -11.45 -27.34 -39.37
CA GLU A 935 -11.22 -25.90 -39.43
C GLU A 935 -11.35 -25.32 -38.03
N MET A 936 -10.28 -24.72 -37.53
CA MET A 936 -10.28 -24.02 -36.24
C MET A 936 -10.39 -22.52 -36.46
N HIS A 937 -11.49 -21.94 -36.00
CA HIS A 937 -11.73 -20.51 -35.98
C HIS A 937 -11.35 -19.95 -34.61
N ILE A 938 -10.41 -19.02 -34.57
CA ILE A 938 -9.98 -18.37 -33.33
C ILE A 938 -10.38 -16.90 -33.39
N SER A 939 -11.06 -16.41 -32.36
CA SER A 939 -11.24 -14.98 -32.12
C SER A 939 -10.19 -14.50 -31.15
N ALA A 940 -9.34 -13.56 -31.59
CA ALA A 940 -8.24 -13.05 -30.79
C ALA A 940 -7.88 -11.59 -31.14
N MET A 941 -6.97 -11.03 -30.35
CA MET A 941 -6.46 -9.66 -30.46
C MET A 941 -4.96 -9.65 -30.14
N ASP A 942 -4.22 -8.88 -30.93
CA ASP A 942 -2.79 -8.61 -30.73
C ASP A 942 -2.56 -7.53 -29.66
N ASP A 943 -1.33 -7.38 -29.17
CA ASP A 943 -1.01 -6.26 -28.27
C ASP A 943 -0.99 -4.90 -28.97
N GLU A 944 -0.69 -3.87 -28.19
CA GLU A 944 -0.65 -2.48 -28.66
C GLU A 944 0.74 -2.05 -29.17
N ARG A 945 1.71 -2.96 -29.30
CA ARG A 945 3.04 -2.63 -29.82
C ARG A 945 3.01 -2.41 -31.33
N PRO A 946 4.02 -1.72 -31.90
CA PRO A 946 4.12 -1.56 -33.35
C PRO A 946 4.35 -2.88 -34.11
N GLU A 947 5.02 -3.84 -33.48
CA GLU A 947 5.33 -5.15 -34.06
C GLU A 947 4.37 -6.21 -33.51
N GLN A 948 3.84 -7.06 -34.40
CA GLN A 948 2.94 -8.13 -34.00
C GLN A 948 3.63 -9.18 -33.12
N VAL A 949 2.89 -9.73 -32.17
CA VAL A 949 3.38 -10.82 -31.31
C VAL A 949 3.56 -12.10 -32.12
N LYS A 950 4.69 -12.80 -31.94
CA LYS A 950 4.84 -14.15 -32.47
C LYS A 950 4.06 -15.15 -31.62
N ILE A 951 3.23 -15.97 -32.28
CA ILE A 951 2.48 -17.04 -31.64
C ILE A 951 2.80 -18.40 -32.27
N ARG A 952 2.53 -19.46 -31.51
CA ARG A 952 2.55 -20.85 -31.96
C ARG A 952 1.21 -21.51 -31.65
N ILE A 953 0.68 -22.23 -32.63
CA ILE A 953 -0.50 -23.09 -32.48
C ILE A 953 -0.08 -24.52 -32.80
N ALA A 954 -0.30 -25.44 -31.85
CA ALA A 954 0.04 -26.85 -31.99
C ALA A 954 -1.13 -27.75 -31.63
N VAL A 955 -1.23 -28.90 -32.31
CA VAL A 955 -2.19 -29.97 -32.06
C VAL A 955 -1.41 -31.27 -31.83
N ASN A 956 -1.52 -31.86 -30.64
CA ASN A 956 -0.77 -33.05 -30.23
C ASN A 956 0.74 -32.91 -30.53
N ASP A 957 1.32 -31.79 -30.11
CA ASP A 957 2.73 -31.38 -30.33
C ASP A 957 3.14 -31.11 -31.79
N LYS A 958 2.25 -31.30 -32.77
CA LYS A 958 2.50 -30.88 -34.16
C LYS A 958 2.12 -29.41 -34.34
N VAL A 959 3.11 -28.60 -34.73
CA VAL A 959 2.91 -27.19 -35.04
C VAL A 959 2.11 -27.04 -36.33
N ILE A 960 0.97 -26.35 -36.26
CA ILE A 960 0.13 -26.03 -37.42
C ILE A 960 0.24 -24.55 -37.81
N PHE A 961 0.74 -23.71 -36.91
CA PHE A 961 1.07 -22.31 -37.18
C PHE A 961 2.19 -21.85 -36.25
N GLU A 962 3.18 -21.14 -36.78
CA GLU A 962 4.20 -20.43 -36.03
C GLU A 962 4.65 -19.20 -36.80
N GLY A 963 4.56 -18.02 -36.19
CA GLY A 963 4.89 -16.75 -36.85
C GLY A 963 4.22 -15.56 -36.20
N LEU A 964 4.32 -14.40 -36.85
CA LEU A 964 3.59 -13.18 -36.47
C LEU A 964 2.09 -13.46 -36.52
N ASN A 965 1.37 -13.13 -35.45
CA ASN A 965 -0.05 -13.43 -35.38
C ASN A 965 -0.86 -12.55 -36.36
N PRO A 966 -1.90 -13.09 -37.01
CA PRO A 966 -2.69 -12.35 -38.01
C PRO A 966 -3.71 -11.35 -37.43
N PHE A 967 -3.80 -11.18 -36.11
CA PHE A 967 -4.89 -10.44 -35.47
C PHE A 967 -4.58 -8.94 -35.34
N PRO A 968 -5.59 -8.07 -35.31
CA PRO A 968 -5.39 -6.64 -35.15
C PRO A 968 -5.08 -6.26 -33.69
N ALA A 969 -4.36 -5.16 -33.52
CA ALA A 969 -4.27 -4.45 -32.25
C ALA A 969 -5.58 -3.72 -31.95
N LYS A 970 -5.94 -3.58 -30.67
CA LYS A 970 -7.07 -2.77 -30.15
C LYS A 970 -8.48 -3.22 -30.61
N ASN A 971 -8.61 -4.31 -31.34
CA ASN A 971 -9.90 -4.90 -31.73
C ASN A 971 -9.78 -6.42 -31.89
N TYR A 972 -10.92 -7.12 -31.98
CA TYR A 972 -10.96 -8.57 -32.16
C TYR A 972 -11.30 -8.93 -33.60
N SER A 973 -10.61 -9.92 -34.15
CA SER A 973 -10.96 -10.53 -35.44
C SER A 973 -10.95 -12.06 -35.33
N VAL A 974 -11.52 -12.72 -36.34
CA VAL A 974 -11.56 -14.17 -36.42
C VAL A 974 -10.67 -14.64 -37.55
N GLU A 975 -9.74 -15.53 -37.23
CA GLU A 975 -8.84 -16.15 -38.19
C GLU A 975 -9.02 -17.67 -38.21
N LYS A 976 -8.72 -18.26 -39.38
CA LYS A 976 -8.95 -19.68 -39.65
C LYS A 976 -7.63 -20.44 -39.76
N PHE A 977 -7.54 -21.57 -39.06
CA PHE A 977 -6.40 -22.47 -39.09
C PHE A 977 -6.86 -23.88 -39.45
N THR A 978 -6.32 -24.46 -40.52
CA THR A 978 -6.62 -25.83 -40.93
C THR A 978 -5.80 -26.81 -40.09
N ILE A 979 -6.47 -27.74 -39.41
CA ILE A 979 -5.81 -28.83 -38.70
C ILE A 979 -5.69 -30.02 -39.66
N PRO A 980 -4.47 -30.40 -40.05
CA PRO A 980 -4.29 -31.44 -41.05
C PRO A 980 -4.60 -32.82 -40.45
N PHE A 981 -5.05 -33.75 -41.29
CA PHE A 981 -5.54 -35.07 -40.87
C PHE A 981 -4.51 -35.83 -40.03
N GLU A 982 -3.25 -35.79 -40.43
CA GLU A 982 -2.14 -36.46 -39.75
C GLU A 982 -1.85 -35.90 -38.35
N ALA A 983 -2.36 -34.71 -38.00
CA ALA A 983 -2.24 -34.15 -36.66
C ALA A 983 -3.38 -34.58 -35.72
N LEU A 984 -4.46 -35.17 -36.25
CA LEU A 984 -5.63 -35.55 -35.48
C LEU A 984 -5.51 -36.96 -34.89
N LEU A 985 -5.83 -37.07 -33.60
CA LEU A 985 -6.08 -38.30 -32.86
C LEU A 985 -7.57 -38.37 -32.49
N ARG A 986 -8.02 -39.46 -31.87
CA ARG A 986 -9.38 -39.50 -31.30
C ARG A 986 -9.56 -38.44 -30.24
N TYR A 987 -8.58 -38.29 -29.34
CA TYR A 987 -8.55 -37.25 -28.31
C TYR A 987 -7.41 -36.29 -28.59
N ASN A 988 -7.73 -35.03 -28.83
CA ASN A 988 -6.77 -34.03 -29.25
C ASN A 988 -6.52 -33.02 -28.15
N THR A 989 -5.29 -32.53 -28.07
CA THR A 989 -4.90 -31.37 -27.26
C THR A 989 -4.40 -30.26 -28.17
N VAL A 990 -4.99 -29.07 -28.06
CA VAL A 990 -4.59 -27.87 -28.78
C VAL A 990 -3.89 -26.92 -27.81
N THR A 991 -2.75 -26.38 -28.20
CA THR A 991 -2.04 -25.33 -27.46
C THR A 991 -1.88 -24.09 -28.32
N ILE A 992 -2.26 -22.93 -27.77
CA ILE A 992 -2.00 -21.60 -28.35
C ILE A 992 -1.05 -20.89 -27.40
N ALA A 993 0.13 -20.49 -27.89
CA ALA A 993 1.19 -19.90 -27.07
C ALA A 993 1.70 -18.59 -27.68
N ASN A 994 1.90 -17.59 -26.84
CA ASN A 994 2.76 -16.46 -27.11
C ASN A 994 4.23 -16.92 -26.96
N ILE A 995 4.99 -16.83 -28.04
CA ILE A 995 6.40 -17.25 -28.08
C ILE A 995 7.36 -16.05 -28.12
N GLU A 996 6.83 -14.83 -28.08
CA GLU A 996 7.62 -13.61 -28.06
C GLU A 996 8.20 -13.35 -26.65
N PRO A 997 9.51 -13.17 -26.51
CA PRO A 997 10.11 -12.81 -25.23
C PRO A 997 9.72 -11.40 -24.81
N GLY A 998 9.67 -11.16 -23.50
CA GLY A 998 9.23 -9.90 -22.92
C GLY A 998 10.06 -9.47 -21.74
N VAL A 999 9.91 -8.21 -21.37
CA VAL A 999 10.65 -7.62 -20.25
C VAL A 999 9.79 -7.46 -18.99
N ASN A 1000 8.46 -7.34 -19.17
CA ASN A 1000 7.49 -7.23 -18.09
C ASN A 1000 6.62 -8.49 -18.03
N LYS A 1001 6.59 -9.17 -16.87
CA LYS A 1001 5.80 -10.39 -16.65
C LYS A 1001 4.29 -10.20 -16.78
N ALA A 1002 3.80 -8.97 -16.63
CA ALA A 1002 2.39 -8.60 -16.77
C ALA A 1002 2.19 -7.45 -17.77
N GLY A 1003 3.15 -7.26 -18.67
CA GLY A 1003 3.11 -6.24 -19.72
C GLY A 1003 3.34 -6.84 -21.10
N PRO A 1004 3.39 -6.01 -22.15
CA PRO A 1004 3.63 -6.51 -23.50
C PRO A 1004 5.04 -7.14 -23.62
N PRO A 1005 5.23 -8.14 -24.50
CA PRO A 1005 4.24 -8.70 -25.41
C PRO A 1005 3.12 -9.46 -24.71
N TRP A 1006 1.89 -9.25 -25.17
CA TRP A 1006 0.75 -10.07 -24.76
C TRP A 1006 -0.17 -10.39 -25.94
N PHE A 1007 -0.91 -11.48 -25.86
CA PHE A 1007 -1.86 -11.89 -26.90
C PHE A 1007 -3.15 -12.36 -26.24
N MET A 1008 -4.31 -11.96 -26.74
CA MET A 1008 -5.59 -12.28 -26.08
C MET A 1008 -6.44 -13.23 -26.92
N VAL A 1009 -6.83 -14.35 -26.34
CA VAL A 1009 -7.76 -15.31 -26.97
C VAL A 1009 -9.15 -15.15 -26.37
N ASN A 1010 -10.16 -14.88 -27.20
CA ASN A 1010 -11.56 -14.75 -26.79
C ASN A 1010 -12.32 -16.08 -26.89
N TYR A 1011 -12.23 -16.79 -28.02
CA TYR A 1011 -12.82 -18.13 -28.16
C TYR A 1011 -12.13 -18.94 -29.26
N ALA A 1012 -12.37 -20.25 -29.26
CA ALA A 1012 -12.12 -21.12 -30.39
C ALA A 1012 -13.39 -21.89 -30.79
N VAL A 1013 -13.65 -22.03 -32.09
CA VAL A 1013 -14.70 -22.89 -32.66
C VAL A 1013 -14.06 -23.87 -33.62
N LEU A 1014 -14.25 -25.16 -33.37
CA LEU A 1014 -13.82 -26.23 -34.25
C LEU A 1014 -14.97 -26.68 -35.12
N LYS A 1015 -14.79 -26.58 -36.43
CA LYS A 1015 -15.73 -27.03 -37.44
C LYS A 1015 -15.15 -28.21 -38.20
N LYS A 1016 -16.02 -29.14 -38.57
CA LYS A 1016 -15.64 -30.21 -39.50
C LYS A 1016 -15.63 -29.60 -40.90
N ALA A 1017 -14.55 -29.79 -41.66
CA ALA A 1017 -14.57 -29.44 -43.07
C ALA A 1017 -15.74 -30.18 -43.76
N PRO A 1018 -16.45 -29.55 -44.71
CA PRO A 1018 -17.44 -30.25 -45.52
C PRO A 1018 -16.76 -31.44 -46.20
N ILE A 1019 -17.37 -32.63 -46.12
CA ILE A 1019 -16.94 -33.78 -46.91
C ILE A 1019 -17.06 -33.34 -48.38
N LYS A 1020 -15.93 -33.20 -49.08
CA LYS A 1020 -15.92 -32.91 -50.51
C LYS A 1020 -16.33 -34.13 -51.31
#